data_AF-A0AAN8FP78-F1
#
_entry.id   AF-A0AAN8FP78-F1
#
_cell.length_a   1.000
_cell.length_b   1.000
_cell.length_c   1.000
_cell.angle_alpha   90.00
_cell.angle_beta   90.00
_cell.angle_gamma   90.00
#
_symmetry.space_group_name_H-M   'P 1'
#
loop_
_entity.id
_entity.type
_entity.pdbx_description
1 polymer ?
#
loop_
_entity_poly.entity_id
_entity_poly.type
_entity_poly.pdbx_seq_one_letter_code
_entity_poly.pdbx_strand_id
1 'polypeptide(L)'
;MSYFRCSNPQCDSNVPPRFLNTVTVLQFDKMNDRIRYHCLKVLDSSITGISTILTAFTYIAFFFFQGGKHVDYVADQIVNIIKPLIDKNLKNGIKKVVVKNHLCVFVNALIENPAFSSQTKDVLTTSVSDFGSKCAVDVTAITEWAERIGLVEDLTSDGLSREGRPARKPRKPAVAEDLSDIVKLEDANWAGNGARSEECRLLITEGDSAKALAVAGLEVVGRDRYGVFPIMGKLTNVSGLTEEKANATKEVNHLIRILGLKYGVDYSVPQNRSTLRYGGVIILTDQDEDGSHIKGLIINFLHTFWPQLLRGGFVQCFMTPLLKARRGPDTISFYSMNEFTKWKETTTDADKYTIKYYKGLGTSTSKEAREYFSNFEKHLVQFRHEDDDDDLRIRLVFDKRRSDDRKQWISERLLVVNQESAVDVPSTNETTYKEFVDNELFRYSLLDLRRSIPSVVDGLKPSQRKVIHALLRRRSNKEIKVNQLAAAVALSEAYHHGEASLVTTIVRLAQDFVGMNNVCLLEPLGQFGTRHGGGDDAASARYIYTKLTPLTRLIFPPSDDELLNYLEEENQSIEPEWYCPIIPMILVNGAEGIATGWSTRVLSHDISKVIDNVRRLIEQDELAKMVPSFSDFSGNVREVEENRFEIRGKFTVPSQRKNASSLSIEIVELPVGEWTNRYKQNILHPLQTKGLISSFKEYHTERRVRFVLELSKEFSARCRRQTGRYGELMKTFKLISTVSSNSMVLFDPHGHLKHYTTVFDIMREHFHVRRRKYEERKEYETRMLDAQRRRLENQLRFVEATISGDVRPHGKHLSELESDMRSMGFEDDPVQAWKNEAADLSYLINMPLSRLTVEEVEKLQNQVQTSRDKLDNVIQTSWQDSWLADLQVLERVGPVEKLSVTDKNSYRFAMVTFEDEESVPFAVETLDGIKLFKIPLTVKPRNGSKHDRRNSDSVRRESYGSSHSSPYSESRKRDHMGRTMSYDERLNRSYSASRSETNLMFTPPVPPPPPPPPPLPPHSDSYPSLKTRSSMPNDKYNTPKSSYTGRLPGGDQRRTFPSKPSDTRVFEDS
;
A
#
# COMPACT_ATOMS: atom_id res chain seq x y z
N MET A 1 -52.99 -30.47 -17.75
CA MET A 1 -53.41 -29.65 -16.58
C MET A 1 -54.63 -30.20 -15.82
N SER A 2 -55.45 -31.09 -16.39
CA SER A 2 -56.68 -31.61 -15.74
C SER A 2 -56.52 -32.94 -14.96
N TYR A 3 -55.36 -33.61 -15.03
CA TYR A 3 -55.13 -34.92 -14.38
C TYR A 3 -54.56 -34.83 -12.95
N PHE A 4 -54.28 -33.63 -12.44
CA PHE A 4 -53.64 -33.39 -11.13
C PHE A 4 -54.62 -32.88 -10.05
N ARG A 5 -55.92 -33.23 -10.12
CA ARG A 5 -56.85 -32.96 -9.01
C ARG A 5 -57.07 -34.21 -8.18
N CYS A 6 -56.61 -34.17 -6.93
CA CYS A 6 -56.95 -35.15 -5.91
C CYS A 6 -58.40 -34.93 -5.45
N SER A 7 -59.20 -35.98 -5.31
CA SER A 7 -60.61 -35.91 -4.87
C SER A 7 -60.80 -35.55 -3.39
N ASN A 8 -59.71 -35.22 -2.67
CA ASN A 8 -59.72 -34.95 -1.23
C ASN A 8 -59.34 -33.48 -0.94
N PRO A 9 -60.23 -32.66 -0.36
CA PRO A 9 -60.04 -31.20 -0.23
C PRO A 9 -58.86 -30.75 0.66
N GLN A 10 -58.26 -31.65 1.44
CA GLN A 10 -57.11 -31.33 2.30
C GLN A 10 -55.75 -31.42 1.59
N CYS A 11 -55.68 -31.92 0.34
CA CYS A 11 -54.42 -32.05 -0.40
C CYS A 11 -53.99 -30.78 -1.17
N ASP A 12 -54.87 -29.80 -1.36
CA ASP A 12 -54.60 -28.63 -2.22
C ASP A 12 -53.68 -27.56 -1.58
N SER A 13 -53.17 -27.77 -0.36
CA SER A 13 -52.41 -26.75 0.38
C SER A 13 -50.88 -26.85 0.34
N ASN A 14 -50.29 -27.90 -0.26
CA ASN A 14 -48.85 -28.19 -0.08
C ASN A 14 -47.98 -28.30 -1.35
N VAL A 15 -48.42 -27.79 -2.52
CA VAL A 15 -47.55 -27.72 -3.71
C VAL A 15 -47.31 -26.25 -4.12
N PRO A 16 -46.07 -25.73 -4.10
CA PRO A 16 -45.80 -24.36 -4.50
C PRO A 16 -46.07 -24.14 -5.99
N PRO A 17 -46.84 -23.11 -6.40
CA PRO A 17 -47.19 -22.87 -7.80
C PRO A 17 -45.99 -22.53 -8.70
N ARG A 18 -44.81 -22.25 -8.14
CA ARG A 18 -43.55 -22.02 -8.89
C ARG A 18 -42.95 -23.29 -9.51
N PHE A 19 -43.28 -24.49 -9.01
CA PHE A 19 -42.65 -25.74 -9.45
C PHE A 19 -43.15 -26.22 -10.82
N LEU A 20 -44.31 -25.76 -11.26
CA LEU A 20 -45.00 -26.24 -12.46
C LEU A 20 -44.64 -25.46 -13.74
N ASN A 21 -43.92 -24.34 -13.64
CA ASN A 21 -43.60 -23.46 -14.77
C ASN A 21 -42.19 -23.64 -15.36
N THR A 22 -41.39 -24.57 -14.84
CA THR A 22 -39.96 -24.76 -15.17
C THR A 22 -39.58 -26.21 -15.48
N VAL A 23 -40.53 -27.05 -15.90
CA VAL A 23 -40.30 -28.48 -16.08
C VAL A 23 -40.86 -28.98 -17.42
N THR A 24 -40.03 -29.67 -18.19
CA THR A 24 -40.45 -30.40 -19.41
C THR A 24 -40.69 -31.87 -19.05
N VAL A 25 -41.91 -32.37 -19.30
CA VAL A 25 -42.40 -33.67 -18.82
C VAL A 25 -42.33 -34.73 -19.91
N LEU A 26 -41.82 -35.93 -19.61
CA LEU A 26 -42.15 -37.14 -20.38
C LEU A 26 -43.29 -37.89 -19.69
N GLN A 27 -44.41 -38.09 -20.39
CA GLN A 27 -45.51 -38.93 -19.92
C GLN A 27 -45.42 -40.30 -20.60
N PHE A 28 -45.35 -41.36 -19.79
CA PHE A 28 -45.68 -42.72 -20.22
C PHE A 28 -46.93 -43.18 -19.48
N ASP A 29 -47.97 -43.56 -20.23
CA ASP A 29 -49.13 -44.25 -19.68
C ASP A 29 -49.01 -45.74 -19.98
N LYS A 30 -48.72 -46.50 -18.91
CA LYS A 30 -48.89 -47.96 -18.78
C LYS A 30 -47.77 -48.85 -19.36
N MET A 31 -46.89 -49.34 -18.47
CA MET A 31 -45.89 -50.39 -18.77
C MET A 31 -46.41 -51.80 -18.42
N ASN A 32 -47.14 -51.94 -17.31
CA ASN A 32 -47.96 -53.11 -16.95
C ASN A 32 -49.03 -52.68 -15.92
N ASP A 33 -49.93 -53.58 -15.50
CA ASP A 33 -51.01 -53.23 -14.57
C ASP A 33 -50.54 -52.93 -13.13
N ARG A 34 -49.24 -53.07 -12.82
CA ARG A 34 -48.70 -52.99 -11.46
C ARG A 34 -47.62 -51.91 -11.25
N ILE A 35 -46.94 -51.39 -12.26
CA ILE A 35 -45.92 -50.33 -12.12
C ILE A 35 -46.08 -49.24 -13.20
N ARG A 36 -46.13 -47.97 -12.78
CA ARG A 36 -46.14 -46.76 -13.61
C ARG A 36 -45.04 -45.81 -13.15
N TYR A 37 -44.43 -45.04 -14.05
CA TYR A 37 -43.45 -44.02 -13.68
C TYR A 37 -43.53 -42.78 -14.58
N HIS A 38 -43.07 -41.64 -14.06
CA HIS A 38 -42.88 -40.39 -14.80
C HIS A 38 -41.46 -39.86 -14.56
N CYS A 39 -40.81 -39.31 -15.60
CA CYS A 39 -39.46 -38.77 -15.50
C CYS A 39 -39.43 -37.30 -15.97
N LEU A 40 -38.78 -36.44 -15.17
CA LEU A 40 -38.69 -35.00 -15.36
C LEU A 40 -37.22 -34.55 -15.38
N LYS A 41 -36.89 -33.57 -16.22
CA LYS A 41 -35.60 -32.85 -16.21
C LYS A 41 -35.69 -31.65 -15.25
N VAL A 42 -34.68 -31.47 -14.40
CA VAL A 42 -34.55 -30.32 -13.49
C VAL A 42 -33.73 -29.21 -14.17
N LEU A 43 -34.30 -28.01 -14.33
CA LEU A 43 -33.66 -26.89 -15.05
C LEU A 43 -32.76 -25.98 -14.18
N ASP A 44 -32.72 -26.14 -12.86
CA ASP A 44 -31.92 -25.28 -11.97
C ASP A 44 -31.27 -26.08 -10.83
N SER A 45 -29.94 -26.01 -10.73
CA SER A 45 -29.12 -26.72 -9.72
C SER A 45 -28.95 -25.94 -8.41
N SER A 46 -29.49 -24.72 -8.31
CA SER A 46 -29.39 -23.86 -7.13
C SER A 46 -30.35 -24.23 -5.98
N ILE A 47 -31.20 -25.25 -6.15
CA ILE A 47 -32.01 -25.83 -5.07
C ILE A 47 -31.14 -26.84 -4.30
N THR A 48 -30.14 -26.34 -3.57
CA THR A 48 -29.35 -27.14 -2.63
C THR A 48 -29.97 -27.00 -1.24
N GLY A 49 -30.54 -28.09 -0.71
CA GLY A 49 -31.11 -28.12 0.65
C GLY A 49 -32.41 -28.90 0.81
N ILE A 50 -32.95 -29.46 -0.27
CA ILE A 50 -34.03 -30.43 -0.23
C ILE A 50 -33.43 -31.71 -0.82
N SER A 51 -33.49 -32.81 -0.08
CA SER A 51 -33.27 -34.15 -0.66
C SER A 51 -34.15 -34.26 -1.90
N THR A 52 -33.57 -34.15 -3.10
CA THR A 52 -34.30 -34.25 -4.36
C THR A 52 -34.66 -35.70 -4.64
N ILE A 53 -35.55 -36.23 -3.80
CA ILE A 53 -36.58 -37.22 -4.09
C ILE A 53 -37.84 -36.70 -3.36
N LEU A 54 -38.49 -35.69 -3.95
CA LEU A 54 -39.92 -35.40 -3.76
C LEU A 54 -40.52 -35.66 -5.15
N THR A 55 -41.48 -36.55 -5.38
CA THR A 55 -42.52 -37.12 -4.52
C THR A 55 -43.00 -38.40 -5.22
N ALA A 56 -42.92 -39.58 -4.62
CA ALA A 56 -43.53 -40.78 -5.23
C ALA A 56 -45.01 -40.85 -4.84
N PHE A 57 -45.93 -40.53 -5.77
CA PHE A 57 -47.37 -40.76 -5.56
C PHE A 57 -47.71 -42.21 -5.93
N THR A 58 -47.91 -43.05 -4.92
CA THR A 58 -48.40 -44.43 -5.07
C THR A 58 -49.67 -44.59 -4.25
N TYR A 59 -50.81 -44.84 -4.90
CA TYR A 59 -52.08 -45.11 -4.18
C TYR A 59 -52.12 -46.59 -3.76
N ILE A 60 -51.50 -46.89 -2.61
CA ILE A 60 -51.94 -47.98 -1.72
C ILE A 60 -51.70 -47.49 -0.28
N ALA A 61 -52.70 -46.86 0.33
CA ALA A 61 -52.84 -46.60 1.78
C ALA A 61 -51.64 -46.04 2.61
N PHE A 62 -50.48 -45.70 2.04
CA PHE A 62 -49.30 -45.17 2.75
C PHE A 62 -48.43 -44.28 1.84
N PHE A 63 -47.84 -43.21 2.41
CA PHE A 63 -46.96 -42.22 1.76
C PHE A 63 -45.48 -42.48 2.10
N PHE A 64 -44.55 -42.34 1.14
CA PHE A 64 -43.11 -42.59 1.33
C PHE A 64 -42.27 -41.33 1.06
N PHE A 65 -41.60 -40.79 2.08
CA PHE A 65 -40.79 -39.55 1.96
C PHE A 65 -39.29 -39.78 1.66
N GLN A 66 -38.76 -41.00 1.84
CA GLN A 66 -37.32 -41.28 1.74
C GLN A 66 -36.94 -42.28 0.61
N GLY A 67 -37.89 -42.74 -0.20
CA GLY A 67 -37.63 -43.59 -1.38
C GLY A 67 -37.49 -45.09 -1.09
N GLY A 68 -36.48 -45.76 -1.67
CA GLY A 68 -36.20 -47.18 -1.47
C GLY A 68 -35.92 -47.95 -2.75
N LYS A 69 -35.81 -49.29 -2.65
CA LYS A 69 -35.35 -50.17 -3.75
C LYS A 69 -36.17 -50.08 -5.04
N HIS A 70 -37.45 -49.74 -4.97
CA HIS A 70 -38.32 -49.57 -6.13
C HIS A 70 -38.00 -48.30 -6.94
N VAL A 71 -37.60 -47.21 -6.27
CA VAL A 71 -37.16 -45.97 -6.92
C VAL A 71 -35.78 -46.18 -7.54
N ASP A 72 -34.86 -46.81 -6.80
CA ASP A 72 -33.52 -47.11 -7.31
C ASP A 72 -33.58 -48.04 -8.53
N TYR A 73 -34.45 -49.05 -8.51
CA TYR A 73 -34.62 -49.98 -9.64
C TYR A 73 -35.03 -49.29 -10.95
N VAL A 74 -35.90 -48.28 -10.90
CA VAL A 74 -36.33 -47.52 -12.09
C VAL A 74 -35.29 -46.47 -12.47
N ALA A 75 -34.77 -45.72 -11.51
CA ALA A 75 -33.78 -44.67 -11.75
C ALA A 75 -32.48 -45.24 -12.34
N ASP A 76 -32.01 -46.38 -11.85
CA ASP A 76 -30.78 -47.00 -12.33
C ASP A 76 -30.92 -47.53 -13.76
N GLN A 77 -32.11 -48.03 -14.17
CA GLN A 77 -32.37 -48.41 -15.56
C GLN A 77 -32.27 -47.21 -16.50
N ILE A 78 -32.88 -46.08 -16.13
CA ILE A 78 -32.82 -44.83 -16.92
C ILE A 78 -31.38 -44.32 -17.00
N VAL A 79 -30.66 -44.28 -15.88
CA VAL A 79 -29.24 -43.84 -15.84
C VAL A 79 -28.35 -44.76 -16.69
N ASN A 80 -28.60 -46.06 -16.69
CA ASN A 80 -27.83 -47.01 -17.50
C ASN A 80 -28.08 -46.87 -19.01
N ILE A 81 -29.23 -46.32 -19.43
CA ILE A 81 -29.52 -46.00 -20.83
C ILE A 81 -28.86 -44.67 -21.24
N ILE A 82 -28.93 -43.65 -20.39
CA ILE A 82 -28.44 -42.29 -20.71
C ILE A 82 -26.91 -42.17 -20.61
N LYS A 83 -26.28 -42.82 -19.61
CA LYS A 83 -24.84 -42.70 -19.36
C LYS A 83 -23.97 -43.08 -20.58
N PRO A 84 -24.23 -44.19 -21.32
CA PRO A 84 -23.47 -44.53 -22.52
C PRO A 84 -23.56 -43.49 -23.63
N LEU A 85 -24.67 -42.75 -23.74
CA LEU A 85 -24.84 -41.69 -24.75
C LEU A 85 -23.92 -40.50 -24.46
N ILE A 86 -23.74 -40.17 -23.18
CA ILE A 86 -22.86 -39.09 -22.71
C ILE A 86 -21.39 -39.53 -22.75
N ASP A 87 -21.08 -40.74 -22.26
CA ASP A 87 -19.71 -41.26 -22.20
C ASP A 87 -19.06 -41.34 -23.59
N LYS A 88 -19.83 -41.56 -24.67
CA LYS A 88 -19.32 -41.51 -26.05
C LYS A 88 -18.65 -40.19 -26.40
N ASN A 89 -19.05 -39.10 -25.76
CA ASN A 89 -18.57 -37.74 -26.02
C ASN A 89 -17.55 -37.24 -24.97
N LEU A 90 -17.18 -38.06 -23.97
CA LEU A 90 -16.26 -37.68 -22.87
C LEU A 90 -15.11 -38.69 -22.75
N LYS A 91 -13.87 -38.22 -22.52
CA LYS A 91 -12.70 -39.10 -22.39
C LYS A 91 -12.70 -39.91 -21.09
N ASN A 92 -13.15 -39.29 -19.99
CA ASN A 92 -13.14 -39.92 -18.66
C ASN A 92 -14.52 -40.44 -18.22
N GLY A 93 -15.56 -40.26 -19.06
CA GLY A 93 -16.94 -40.59 -18.76
C GLY A 93 -17.54 -39.83 -17.56
N ILE A 94 -18.83 -40.03 -17.30
CA ILE A 94 -19.54 -39.38 -16.20
C ILE A 94 -19.95 -40.39 -15.11
N LYS A 95 -19.94 -39.97 -13.83
CA LYS A 95 -20.39 -40.82 -12.71
C LYS A 95 -21.91 -40.93 -12.71
N LYS A 96 -22.45 -42.13 -12.43
CA LYS A 96 -23.91 -42.40 -12.35
C LYS A 96 -24.67 -41.44 -11.43
N VAL A 97 -24.05 -41.05 -10.30
CA VAL A 97 -24.63 -40.11 -9.32
C VAL A 97 -24.89 -38.74 -9.95
N VAL A 98 -24.02 -38.27 -10.85
CA VAL A 98 -24.18 -36.97 -11.50
C VAL A 98 -25.39 -37.00 -12.43
N VAL A 99 -25.55 -38.07 -13.21
CA VAL A 99 -26.73 -38.27 -14.07
C VAL A 99 -28.00 -38.37 -13.22
N LYS A 100 -27.98 -39.14 -12.12
CA LYS A 100 -29.11 -39.31 -11.20
C LYS A 100 -29.56 -37.99 -10.57
N ASN A 101 -28.63 -37.10 -10.22
CA ASN A 101 -28.94 -35.79 -9.64
C ASN A 101 -29.62 -34.79 -10.61
N HIS A 102 -29.55 -35.05 -11.92
CA HIS A 102 -30.22 -34.23 -12.94
C HIS A 102 -31.59 -34.78 -13.35
N LEU A 103 -32.03 -35.88 -12.73
CA LEU A 103 -33.28 -36.55 -12.99
C LEU A 103 -34.21 -36.43 -11.78
N CYS A 104 -35.49 -36.24 -12.04
CA CYS A 104 -36.54 -36.42 -11.04
C CYS A 104 -37.50 -37.51 -11.52
N VAL A 105 -37.62 -38.59 -10.75
CA VAL A 105 -38.37 -39.80 -11.13
C VAL A 105 -39.52 -40.03 -10.15
N PHE A 106 -40.73 -40.10 -10.68
CA PHE A 106 -41.95 -40.46 -9.97
C PHE A 106 -42.23 -41.94 -10.26
N VAL A 107 -42.36 -42.76 -9.22
CA VAL A 107 -42.67 -44.19 -9.37
C VAL A 107 -43.95 -44.49 -8.59
N ASN A 108 -44.88 -45.18 -9.24
CA ASN A 108 -46.11 -45.71 -8.67
C ASN A 108 -46.11 -47.23 -8.90
N ALA A 109 -45.91 -48.01 -7.83
CA ALA A 109 -45.72 -49.45 -7.92
C ALA A 109 -46.58 -50.23 -6.91
N LEU A 110 -47.20 -51.32 -7.37
CA LEU A 110 -47.88 -52.32 -6.55
C LEU A 110 -46.91 -53.48 -6.29
N ILE A 111 -46.38 -53.55 -5.08
CA ILE A 111 -45.38 -54.53 -4.66
C ILE A 111 -46.05 -55.62 -3.82
N GLU A 112 -45.85 -56.89 -4.17
CA GLU A 112 -46.36 -58.02 -3.39
C GLU A 112 -45.60 -58.16 -2.06
N ASN A 113 -46.33 -58.29 -0.94
CA ASN A 113 -45.79 -58.47 0.42
C ASN A 113 -44.61 -57.53 0.76
N PRO A 114 -44.82 -56.20 0.77
CA PRO A 114 -43.72 -55.26 0.91
C PRO A 114 -43.14 -55.25 2.33
N ALA A 115 -41.81 -55.18 2.40
CA ALA A 115 -41.00 -55.05 3.61
C ALA A 115 -40.38 -53.65 3.64
N PHE A 116 -40.33 -53.06 4.82
CA PHE A 116 -39.88 -51.68 5.05
C PHE A 116 -38.83 -51.63 6.16
N SER A 117 -38.03 -50.56 6.18
CA SER A 117 -37.01 -50.33 7.20
C SER A 117 -37.58 -50.05 8.59
N SER A 118 -38.81 -49.56 8.68
CA SER A 118 -39.46 -49.11 9.91
C SER A 118 -40.98 -49.24 9.83
N GLN A 119 -41.64 -49.17 10.99
CA GLN A 119 -43.11 -49.17 11.10
C GLN A 119 -43.76 -47.94 10.44
N THR A 120 -43.03 -46.82 10.36
CA THR A 120 -43.46 -45.63 9.62
C THR A 120 -43.52 -45.88 8.11
N LYS A 121 -42.91 -46.97 7.63
CA LYS A 121 -42.88 -47.38 6.23
C LYS A 121 -42.38 -46.24 5.34
N ASP A 122 -41.23 -45.64 5.66
CA ASP A 122 -40.70 -44.51 4.87
C ASP A 122 -39.77 -44.95 3.73
N VAL A 123 -39.16 -46.14 3.86
CA VAL A 123 -38.22 -46.72 2.87
C VAL A 123 -38.56 -48.19 2.59
N LEU A 124 -38.80 -48.52 1.31
CA LEU A 124 -39.01 -49.91 0.88
C LEU A 124 -37.68 -50.68 0.80
N THR A 125 -37.61 -51.82 1.48
CA THR A 125 -36.43 -52.70 1.54
C THR A 125 -36.62 -54.05 0.84
N THR A 126 -37.84 -54.37 0.37
CA THR A 126 -38.13 -55.56 -0.47
C THR A 126 -37.15 -55.67 -1.63
N SER A 127 -36.60 -56.87 -1.84
CA SER A 127 -35.68 -57.10 -2.94
C SER A 127 -36.43 -57.05 -4.28
N VAL A 128 -35.72 -56.66 -5.35
CA VAL A 128 -36.35 -56.51 -6.68
C VAL A 128 -36.91 -57.84 -7.21
N SER A 129 -36.32 -58.98 -6.84
CA SER A 129 -36.83 -60.30 -7.22
C SER A 129 -38.20 -60.61 -6.60
N ASP A 130 -38.51 -59.99 -5.48
CA ASP A 130 -39.73 -60.25 -4.69
C ASP A 130 -40.82 -59.20 -4.97
N PHE A 131 -40.67 -58.36 -6.00
CA PHE A 131 -41.64 -57.33 -6.33
C PHE A 131 -42.98 -57.88 -6.87
N GLY A 132 -43.02 -59.16 -7.28
CA GLY A 132 -44.21 -59.77 -7.90
C GLY A 132 -44.54 -59.22 -9.29
N SER A 133 -43.71 -58.30 -9.82
CA SER A 133 -43.78 -57.76 -11.18
C SER A 133 -42.42 -57.22 -11.62
N LYS A 134 -42.14 -57.24 -12.93
CA LYS A 134 -40.93 -56.65 -13.53
C LYS A 134 -41.29 -55.36 -14.26
N CYS A 135 -40.53 -54.31 -14.03
CA CYS A 135 -40.59 -53.07 -14.84
C CYS A 135 -39.32 -53.02 -15.70
N ALA A 136 -39.49 -53.12 -17.02
CA ALA A 136 -38.44 -52.94 -18.01
C ALA A 136 -38.68 -51.60 -18.72
N VAL A 137 -37.69 -50.71 -18.65
CA VAL A 137 -37.77 -49.37 -19.27
C VAL A 137 -37.50 -49.47 -20.77
N ASP A 138 -38.30 -48.77 -21.58
CA ASP A 138 -38.11 -48.71 -23.05
C ASP A 138 -36.87 -47.87 -23.38
N VAL A 139 -35.86 -48.54 -23.94
CA VAL A 139 -34.56 -47.95 -24.27
C VAL A 139 -34.68 -46.90 -25.37
N THR A 140 -35.50 -47.14 -26.39
CA THR A 140 -35.63 -46.24 -27.54
C THR A 140 -36.29 -44.94 -27.12
N ALA A 141 -37.38 -45.03 -26.35
CA ALA A 141 -38.11 -43.86 -25.92
C ALA A 141 -37.34 -42.96 -24.93
N ILE A 142 -36.55 -43.55 -24.02
CA ILE A 142 -35.71 -42.78 -23.09
C ILE A 142 -34.56 -42.09 -23.84
N THR A 143 -34.01 -42.75 -24.86
CA THR A 143 -32.95 -42.17 -25.70
C THR A 143 -33.47 -40.96 -26.47
N GLU A 144 -34.57 -41.11 -27.22
CA GLU A 144 -35.20 -40.00 -27.97
C GLU A 144 -35.63 -38.85 -27.05
N TRP A 145 -36.14 -39.16 -25.85
CA TRP A 145 -36.49 -38.15 -24.87
C TRP A 145 -35.28 -37.34 -24.39
N ALA A 146 -34.20 -38.03 -24.00
CA ALA A 146 -33.01 -37.40 -23.44
C ALA A 146 -32.33 -36.47 -24.45
N GLU A 147 -32.35 -36.84 -25.73
CA GLU A 147 -31.89 -36.00 -26.84
C GLU A 147 -32.83 -34.81 -27.08
N ARG A 148 -34.14 -35.03 -27.18
CA ARG A 148 -35.13 -33.97 -27.46
C ARG A 148 -35.12 -32.83 -26.43
N ILE A 149 -34.84 -33.13 -25.17
CA ILE A 149 -34.83 -32.13 -24.08
C ILE A 149 -33.44 -31.52 -23.83
N GLY A 150 -32.43 -31.88 -24.63
CA GLY A 150 -31.05 -31.40 -24.47
C GLY A 150 -30.36 -31.89 -23.19
N LEU A 151 -30.82 -32.98 -22.56
CA LEU A 151 -30.21 -33.50 -21.33
C LEU A 151 -28.81 -34.07 -21.59
N VAL A 152 -28.63 -34.72 -22.74
CA VAL A 152 -27.33 -35.27 -23.16
C VAL A 152 -26.32 -34.15 -23.41
N GLU A 153 -26.73 -33.06 -24.07
CA GLU A 153 -25.87 -31.90 -24.36
C GLU A 153 -25.45 -31.17 -23.09
N ASP A 154 -26.38 -30.89 -22.18
CA ASP A 154 -26.10 -30.20 -20.91
C ASP A 154 -25.11 -31.00 -20.04
N LEU A 155 -25.32 -32.30 -19.90
CA LEU A 155 -24.44 -33.17 -19.12
C LEU A 155 -23.08 -33.40 -19.78
N THR A 156 -23.02 -33.38 -21.12
CA THR A 156 -21.75 -33.43 -21.86
C THR A 156 -20.96 -32.13 -21.67
N SER A 157 -21.62 -30.97 -21.71
CA SER A 157 -21.00 -29.67 -21.43
C SER A 157 -20.48 -29.56 -19.98
N ASP A 158 -21.27 -29.98 -18.98
CA ASP A 158 -20.82 -30.05 -17.58
C ASP A 158 -19.63 -31.03 -17.42
N GLY A 159 -19.67 -32.17 -18.12
CA GLY A 159 -18.58 -33.13 -18.18
C GLY A 159 -17.27 -32.55 -18.73
N LEU A 160 -17.32 -31.86 -19.88
CA LEU A 160 -16.15 -31.21 -20.50
C LEU A 160 -15.57 -30.11 -19.61
N SER A 161 -16.41 -29.32 -18.94
CA SER A 161 -15.96 -28.29 -17.99
C SER A 161 -15.19 -28.89 -16.79
N ARG A 162 -15.48 -30.14 -16.44
CA ARG A 162 -14.85 -30.88 -15.34
C ARG A 162 -13.61 -31.65 -15.78
N GLU A 163 -13.46 -32.01 -17.06
CA GLU A 163 -12.23 -32.59 -17.61
C GLU A 163 -11.04 -31.61 -17.59
N GLY A 164 -11.30 -30.30 -17.53
CA GLY A 164 -10.29 -29.27 -17.26
C GLY A 164 -9.72 -29.30 -15.83
N ARG A 165 -10.18 -30.21 -14.96
CA ARG A 165 -9.65 -30.45 -13.61
C ARG A 165 -9.03 -31.85 -13.55
N PRO A 166 -7.81 -32.03 -13.00
CA PRO A 166 -7.17 -33.35 -12.95
C PRO A 166 -8.01 -34.33 -12.11
N ALA A 167 -8.28 -35.51 -12.67
CA ALA A 167 -9.10 -36.54 -12.05
C ALA A 167 -8.39 -37.20 -10.87
N ARG A 168 -9.03 -37.18 -9.68
CA ARG A 168 -8.60 -37.98 -8.51
C ARG A 168 -8.77 -39.48 -8.78
N LYS A 169 -7.66 -40.21 -8.88
CA LYS A 169 -7.63 -41.68 -8.98
C LYS A 169 -8.10 -42.36 -7.67
N PRO A 170 -8.70 -43.56 -7.74
CA PRO A 170 -9.18 -44.29 -6.56
C PRO A 170 -8.03 -44.85 -5.72
N ARG A 171 -8.19 -44.78 -4.39
CA ARG A 171 -7.18 -45.07 -3.36
C ARG A 171 -6.79 -46.56 -3.31
N LYS A 172 -5.47 -46.80 -3.30
CA LYS A 172 -4.77 -47.97 -2.73
C LYS A 172 -3.75 -47.44 -1.67
N PRO A 173 -3.22 -48.29 -0.77
CA PRO A 173 -2.91 -47.91 0.61
C PRO A 173 -1.68 -46.98 0.75
N ALA A 174 -1.74 -46.12 1.77
CA ALA A 174 -0.67 -45.25 2.31
C ALA A 174 0.38 -44.75 1.29
N VAL A 175 -0.04 -43.95 0.31
CA VAL A 175 0.87 -43.20 -0.56
C VAL A 175 1.14 -41.83 0.09
N ALA A 176 2.41 -41.41 0.05
CA ALA A 176 2.87 -40.07 0.41
C ALA A 176 1.89 -38.99 -0.07
N GLU A 177 1.69 -37.96 0.74
CA GLU A 177 0.84 -36.83 0.38
C GLU A 177 1.27 -36.27 -0.99
N ASP A 178 0.32 -36.16 -1.92
CA ASP A 178 0.59 -35.62 -3.25
C ASP A 178 0.81 -34.11 -3.11
N LEU A 179 2.05 -33.66 -3.32
CA LEU A 179 2.45 -32.25 -3.26
C LEU A 179 2.70 -31.66 -4.65
N SER A 180 2.33 -32.39 -5.72
CA SER A 180 2.59 -31.96 -7.11
C SER A 180 1.87 -30.67 -7.51
N ASP A 181 0.82 -30.28 -6.79
CA ASP A 181 0.12 -29.02 -6.96
C ASP A 181 0.86 -27.81 -6.37
N ILE A 182 1.84 -28.04 -5.48
CA ILE A 182 2.68 -27.01 -4.86
C ILE A 182 3.94 -26.80 -5.71
N VAL A 183 3.77 -26.23 -6.90
CA VAL A 183 4.84 -26.06 -7.92
C VAL A 183 6.09 -25.33 -7.39
N LYS A 184 5.95 -24.43 -6.41
CA LYS A 184 7.07 -23.63 -5.89
C LYS A 184 7.94 -24.36 -4.84
N LEU A 185 7.54 -25.54 -4.38
CA LEU A 185 8.29 -26.33 -3.41
C LEU A 185 9.49 -27.01 -4.11
N GLU A 186 10.69 -26.77 -3.60
CA GLU A 186 11.85 -27.63 -3.86
C GLU A 186 11.96 -28.59 -2.67
N ASP A 187 11.43 -29.81 -2.83
CA ASP A 187 11.35 -30.75 -1.72
C ASP A 187 12.69 -31.46 -1.49
N ALA A 188 13.05 -31.72 -0.23
CA ALA A 188 14.27 -32.47 0.08
C ALA A 188 14.09 -33.95 -0.34
N ASN A 189 15.12 -34.57 -0.90
CA ASN A 189 15.01 -35.95 -1.39
C ASN A 189 14.64 -36.96 -0.28
N TRP A 190 15.00 -36.68 0.98
CA TRP A 190 14.67 -37.54 2.12
C TRP A 190 13.42 -37.08 2.88
N ALA A 191 12.72 -36.01 2.44
CA ALA A 191 11.53 -35.52 3.11
C ALA A 191 10.35 -36.52 3.02
N GLY A 192 9.78 -36.86 4.18
CA GLY A 192 8.72 -37.87 4.29
C GLY A 192 9.21 -39.32 4.19
N ASN A 193 10.51 -39.55 4.05
CA ASN A 193 11.12 -40.86 4.21
C ASN A 193 11.33 -41.10 5.71
N GLY A 194 10.39 -41.82 6.36
CA GLY A 194 10.30 -41.95 7.82
C GLY A 194 11.56 -42.38 8.58
N ALA A 195 12.60 -42.90 7.90
CA ALA A 195 13.90 -43.18 8.52
C ALA A 195 14.84 -41.97 8.60
N ARG A 196 14.70 -40.97 7.72
CA ARG A 196 15.60 -39.81 7.58
C ARG A 196 14.90 -38.46 7.58
N SER A 197 13.56 -38.41 7.66
CA SER A 197 12.79 -37.16 7.74
C SER A 197 13.24 -36.25 8.89
N GLU A 198 13.71 -36.81 10.01
CA GLU A 198 14.18 -36.05 11.18
C GLU A 198 15.46 -35.25 10.91
N GLU A 199 16.30 -35.71 9.99
CA GLU A 199 17.50 -34.98 9.54
C GLU A 199 17.14 -33.85 8.56
N CYS A 200 15.94 -33.89 7.97
CA CYS A 200 15.53 -32.91 6.98
C CYS A 200 15.15 -31.57 7.64
N ARG A 201 15.48 -30.46 6.97
CA ARG A 201 15.07 -29.10 7.32
C ARG A 201 14.41 -28.43 6.12
N LEU A 202 13.28 -27.76 6.36
CA LEU A 202 12.62 -26.94 5.33
C LEU A 202 13.03 -25.48 5.50
N LEU A 203 13.69 -24.92 4.49
CA LEU A 203 13.98 -23.49 4.42
C LEU A 203 12.72 -22.75 3.95
N ILE A 204 12.16 -21.92 4.82
CA ILE A 204 11.02 -21.05 4.48
C ILE A 204 11.59 -19.68 4.11
N THR A 205 11.37 -19.24 2.88
CA THR A 205 12.02 -18.04 2.33
C THR A 205 11.05 -16.90 2.08
N GLU A 206 11.49 -15.66 2.31
CA GLU A 206 10.72 -14.46 1.96
C GLU A 206 10.74 -14.20 0.44
N GLY A 207 9.67 -14.60 -0.24
CA GLY A 207 9.53 -14.43 -1.68
C GLY A 207 10.46 -15.30 -2.53
N ASP A 208 10.35 -15.12 -3.85
CA ASP A 208 11.12 -15.90 -4.83
C ASP A 208 12.60 -15.49 -4.88
N SER A 209 12.93 -14.25 -4.49
CA SER A 209 14.32 -13.74 -4.43
C SER A 209 15.14 -14.49 -3.38
N ALA A 210 14.61 -14.65 -2.16
CA ALA A 210 15.25 -15.42 -1.12
C ALA A 210 15.28 -16.93 -1.46
N LYS A 211 14.26 -17.46 -2.14
CA LYS A 211 14.28 -18.83 -2.67
C LYS A 211 15.48 -19.05 -3.61
N ALA A 212 15.74 -18.12 -4.53
CA ALA A 212 16.85 -18.25 -5.46
C ALA A 212 18.22 -18.32 -4.74
N LEU A 213 18.38 -17.53 -3.67
CA LEU A 213 19.57 -17.59 -2.81
C LEU A 213 19.68 -18.95 -2.11
N ALA A 214 18.59 -19.44 -1.52
CA ALA A 214 18.56 -20.73 -0.86
C ALA A 214 18.88 -21.88 -1.83
N VAL A 215 18.31 -21.88 -3.03
CA VAL A 215 18.55 -22.89 -4.07
C VAL A 215 20.02 -22.89 -4.51
N ALA A 216 20.65 -21.73 -4.64
CA ALA A 216 22.10 -21.65 -4.89
C ALA A 216 22.92 -22.20 -3.72
N GLY A 217 22.46 -22.00 -2.48
CA GLY A 217 23.05 -22.59 -1.28
C GLY A 217 22.93 -24.11 -1.21
N LEU A 218 21.82 -24.68 -1.71
CA LEU A 218 21.60 -26.14 -1.78
C LEU A 218 22.66 -26.87 -2.63
N GLU A 219 23.34 -26.19 -3.55
CA GLU A 219 24.47 -26.77 -4.29
C GLU A 219 25.63 -27.16 -3.37
N VAL A 220 25.75 -26.49 -2.21
CA VAL A 220 26.82 -26.71 -1.23
C VAL A 220 26.40 -27.72 -0.15
N VAL A 221 25.23 -27.53 0.45
CA VAL A 221 24.76 -28.36 1.58
C VAL A 221 24.04 -29.64 1.15
N GLY A 222 23.70 -29.74 -0.14
CA GLY A 222 23.00 -30.87 -0.74
C GLY A 222 21.47 -30.76 -0.69
N ARG A 223 20.80 -31.44 -1.64
CA ARG A 223 19.33 -31.49 -1.76
C ARG A 223 18.67 -32.61 -0.95
N ASP A 224 19.47 -33.45 -0.31
CA ASP A 224 18.97 -34.62 0.41
C ASP A 224 18.27 -34.25 1.71
N ARG A 225 18.89 -33.36 2.49
CA ARG A 225 18.43 -32.94 3.82
C ARG A 225 17.67 -31.60 3.81
N TYR A 226 17.79 -30.81 2.75
CA TYR A 226 17.29 -29.44 2.75
C TYR A 226 16.29 -29.21 1.62
N GLY A 227 15.08 -28.79 1.99
CA GLY A 227 14.03 -28.35 1.07
C GLY A 227 13.85 -26.84 1.15
N VAL A 228 13.23 -26.21 0.15
CA VAL A 228 13.01 -24.77 0.09
C VAL A 228 11.57 -24.47 -0.33
N PHE A 229 10.90 -23.59 0.41
CA PHE A 229 9.55 -23.13 0.08
C PHE A 229 9.39 -21.61 0.29
N PRO A 230 9.00 -20.84 -0.74
CA PRO A 230 8.80 -19.41 -0.61
C PRO A 230 7.39 -19.04 -0.16
N ILE A 231 7.28 -18.13 0.80
CA ILE A 231 6.03 -17.44 1.14
C ILE A 231 5.91 -16.12 0.37
N MET A 232 4.72 -15.79 -0.11
CA MET A 232 4.43 -14.63 -0.95
C MET A 232 3.95 -13.46 -0.08
N GLY A 233 4.85 -12.94 0.74
CA GLY A 233 4.59 -11.83 1.66
C GLY A 233 4.35 -12.25 3.11
N LYS A 234 3.56 -11.46 3.84
CA LYS A 234 3.28 -11.70 5.28
C LYS A 234 2.31 -12.86 5.45
N LEU A 235 2.75 -13.89 6.19
CA LEU A 235 1.88 -15.01 6.57
C LEU A 235 0.67 -14.49 7.36
N THR A 236 -0.51 -15.05 7.12
CA THR A 236 -1.72 -14.64 7.86
C THR A 236 -1.56 -14.95 9.35
N ASN A 237 -1.84 -13.98 10.22
CA ASN A 237 -1.89 -14.23 11.67
C ASN A 237 -3.05 -15.19 11.98
N VAL A 238 -2.69 -16.43 12.35
CA VAL A 238 -3.64 -17.50 12.65
C VAL A 238 -4.17 -17.48 14.09
N SER A 239 -3.64 -16.62 14.96
CA SER A 239 -4.08 -16.51 16.34
C SER A 239 -5.55 -16.08 16.39
N GLY A 240 -6.37 -16.89 17.07
CA GLY A 240 -7.82 -16.72 17.16
C GLY A 240 -8.61 -17.13 15.91
N LEU A 241 -7.98 -17.72 14.89
CA LEU A 241 -8.69 -18.32 13.75
C LEU A 241 -9.13 -19.76 14.07
N THR A 242 -10.26 -20.18 13.48
CA THR A 242 -10.66 -21.59 13.47
C THR A 242 -9.78 -22.37 12.47
N GLU A 243 -9.63 -23.67 12.69
CA GLU A 243 -8.85 -24.55 11.80
C GLU A 243 -9.33 -24.46 10.34
N GLU A 244 -10.65 -24.38 10.12
CA GLU A 244 -11.25 -24.21 8.80
C GLU A 244 -10.82 -22.91 8.12
N LYS A 245 -10.81 -21.80 8.86
CA LYS A 245 -10.40 -20.49 8.33
C LYS A 245 -8.90 -20.44 8.06
N ALA A 246 -8.09 -21.05 8.95
CA ALA A 246 -6.65 -21.16 8.74
C ALA A 246 -6.33 -22.02 7.51
N ASN A 247 -7.01 -23.16 7.33
CA ASN A 247 -6.86 -24.02 6.15
C ASN A 247 -7.37 -23.38 4.85
N ALA A 248 -8.31 -22.45 4.91
CA ALA A 248 -8.74 -21.70 3.73
C ALA A 248 -7.63 -20.77 3.19
N THR A 249 -6.66 -20.40 4.02
CA THR A 249 -5.49 -19.64 3.59
C THR A 249 -4.49 -20.55 2.88
N LYS A 250 -4.25 -20.27 1.59
CA LYS A 250 -3.41 -21.07 0.70
C LYS A 250 -2.02 -21.37 1.26
N GLU A 251 -1.32 -20.37 1.79
CA GLU A 251 0.05 -20.54 2.31
C GLU A 251 0.10 -21.38 3.58
N VAL A 252 -0.84 -21.17 4.50
CA VAL A 252 -0.99 -21.98 5.72
C VAL A 252 -1.27 -23.43 5.33
N ASN A 253 -2.20 -23.66 4.41
CA ASN A 253 -2.49 -25.00 3.91
C ASN A 253 -1.26 -25.65 3.28
N HIS A 254 -0.51 -24.92 2.45
CA HIS A 254 0.72 -25.45 1.86
C HIS A 254 1.73 -25.86 2.93
N LEU A 255 2.03 -25.01 3.92
CA LEU A 255 2.97 -25.32 4.99
C LEU A 255 2.56 -26.58 5.78
N ILE A 256 1.27 -26.72 6.09
CA ILE A 256 0.73 -27.89 6.78
C ILE A 256 1.03 -29.16 5.98
N ARG A 257 0.73 -29.16 4.67
CA ARG A 257 0.91 -30.30 3.78
C ARG A 257 2.40 -30.62 3.55
N ILE A 258 3.24 -29.60 3.37
CA ILE A 258 4.68 -29.76 3.14
C ILE A 258 5.36 -30.39 4.37
N LEU A 259 4.99 -29.96 5.57
CA LEU A 259 5.56 -30.45 6.83
C LEU A 259 4.91 -31.76 7.29
N GLY A 260 3.75 -32.15 6.74
CA GLY A 260 2.97 -33.31 7.18
C GLY A 260 2.24 -33.08 8.51
N LEU A 261 1.89 -31.84 8.80
CA LEU A 261 1.21 -31.44 10.04
C LEU A 261 -0.27 -31.85 10.01
N LYS A 262 -0.81 -32.22 11.17
CA LYS A 262 -2.21 -32.60 11.37
C LYS A 262 -2.76 -31.92 12.61
N TYR A 263 -3.93 -31.28 12.47
CA TYR A 263 -4.62 -30.66 13.61
C TYR A 263 -4.98 -31.69 14.67
N GLY A 264 -4.93 -31.28 15.94
CA GLY A 264 -5.24 -32.13 17.09
C GLY A 264 -4.22 -33.25 17.39
N VAL A 265 -3.11 -33.33 16.64
CA VAL A 265 -2.04 -34.30 16.90
C VAL A 265 -0.97 -33.70 17.80
N ASP A 266 -0.67 -34.40 18.89
CA ASP A 266 0.45 -34.05 19.77
C ASP A 266 1.78 -34.60 19.22
N TYR A 267 2.69 -33.70 18.90
CA TYR A 267 4.01 -33.98 18.34
C TYR A 267 5.13 -34.06 19.39
N SER A 268 4.79 -33.98 20.68
CA SER A 268 5.70 -34.32 21.77
C SER A 268 6.00 -35.83 21.78
N VAL A 269 5.06 -36.63 21.29
CA VAL A 269 5.14 -38.08 21.16
C VAL A 269 6.05 -38.46 19.99
N PRO A 270 7.15 -39.22 20.20
CA PRO A 270 8.11 -39.56 19.14
C PRO A 270 7.47 -40.25 17.92
N GLN A 271 6.49 -41.12 18.13
CA GLN A 271 5.78 -41.81 17.06
C GLN A 271 5.04 -40.82 16.15
N ASN A 272 4.37 -39.83 16.74
CA ASN A 272 3.69 -38.78 15.98
C ASN A 272 4.71 -37.86 15.30
N ARG A 273 5.80 -37.51 15.98
CA ARG A 273 6.89 -36.69 15.40
C ARG A 273 7.54 -37.35 14.19
N SER A 274 7.69 -38.67 14.19
CA SER A 274 8.22 -39.43 13.05
C SER A 274 7.30 -39.40 11.80
N THR A 275 6.03 -39.00 11.96
CA THR A 275 5.10 -38.81 10.83
C THR A 275 5.32 -37.50 10.07
N LEU A 276 6.09 -36.56 10.64
CA LEU A 276 6.44 -35.31 9.96
C LEU A 276 7.36 -35.57 8.78
N ARG A 277 7.25 -34.74 7.75
CA ARG A 277 8.10 -34.83 6.55
C ARG A 277 9.48 -34.23 6.77
N TYR A 278 9.59 -33.29 7.71
CA TYR A 278 10.80 -32.56 8.07
C TYR A 278 10.96 -32.56 9.60
N GLY A 279 12.20 -32.64 10.09
CA GLY A 279 12.53 -32.59 11.50
C GLY A 279 12.60 -31.17 12.08
N GLY A 280 12.60 -30.15 11.22
CA GLY A 280 12.58 -28.74 11.61
C GLY A 280 12.44 -27.79 10.42
N VAL A 281 12.31 -26.51 10.73
CA VAL A 281 12.24 -25.40 9.76
C VAL A 281 13.38 -24.42 10.00
N ILE A 282 13.92 -23.88 8.91
CA ILE A 282 14.91 -22.79 8.91
C ILE A 282 14.24 -21.59 8.25
N ILE A 283 14.04 -20.52 8.99
CA ILE A 283 13.44 -19.29 8.48
C ILE A 283 14.55 -18.44 7.86
N LEU A 284 14.40 -18.11 6.58
CA LEU A 284 15.35 -17.30 5.81
C LEU A 284 14.60 -16.07 5.26
N THR A 285 14.64 -14.99 6.01
CA THR A 285 14.03 -13.69 5.65
C THR A 285 15.10 -12.64 5.42
N ASP A 286 14.70 -11.51 4.85
CA ASP A 286 15.58 -10.36 4.78
C ASP A 286 15.96 -9.90 6.20
N GLN A 287 17.16 -9.32 6.35
CA GLN A 287 17.69 -8.87 7.65
C GLN A 287 17.17 -7.46 7.98
N ASP A 288 15.85 -7.30 7.88
CA ASP A 288 15.12 -6.08 8.18
C ASP A 288 13.98 -6.36 9.19
N GLU A 289 13.29 -5.30 9.60
CA GLU A 289 12.20 -5.40 10.56
C GLU A 289 10.98 -6.14 10.00
N ASP A 290 10.69 -6.04 8.70
CA ASP A 290 9.55 -6.77 8.11
C ASP A 290 9.82 -8.29 8.04
N GLY A 291 11.06 -8.70 7.77
CA GLY A 291 11.54 -10.07 7.89
C GLY A 291 11.43 -10.60 9.32
N SER A 292 11.76 -9.76 10.31
CA SER A 292 11.55 -10.08 11.74
C SER A 292 10.08 -10.38 12.06
N HIS A 293 9.14 -9.61 11.49
CA HIS A 293 7.72 -9.88 11.64
C HIS A 293 7.26 -11.18 10.95
N ILE A 294 7.82 -11.49 9.78
CA ILE A 294 7.57 -12.76 9.08
C ILE A 294 8.04 -13.94 9.93
N LYS A 295 9.25 -13.88 10.52
CA LYS A 295 9.74 -14.88 11.49
C LYS A 295 8.72 -15.07 12.61
N GLY A 296 8.28 -13.97 13.22
CA GLY A 296 7.29 -13.99 14.30
C GLY A 296 5.96 -14.62 13.88
N LEU A 297 5.46 -14.36 12.67
CA LEU A 297 4.21 -14.95 12.17
C LEU A 297 4.33 -16.47 11.95
N ILE A 298 5.47 -16.96 11.46
CA ILE A 298 5.74 -18.40 11.30
C ILE A 298 5.83 -19.07 12.68
N ILE A 299 6.53 -18.44 13.63
CA ILE A 299 6.62 -18.91 15.03
C ILE A 299 5.22 -18.97 15.64
N ASN A 300 4.42 -17.92 15.48
CA ASN A 300 3.04 -17.86 15.95
C ASN A 300 2.14 -18.92 15.30
N PHE A 301 2.32 -19.22 14.02
CA PHE A 301 1.60 -20.30 13.33
C PHE A 301 1.86 -21.65 13.99
N LEU A 302 3.13 -21.99 14.22
CA LEU A 302 3.51 -23.23 14.89
C LEU A 302 3.06 -23.23 16.36
N HIS A 303 3.24 -22.12 17.09
CA HIS A 303 2.81 -21.98 18.49
C HIS A 303 1.29 -22.13 18.67
N THR A 304 0.48 -21.58 17.75
CA THR A 304 -0.99 -21.59 17.87
C THR A 304 -1.57 -23.00 17.77
N PHE A 305 -1.04 -23.83 16.86
CA PHE A 305 -1.60 -25.16 16.58
C PHE A 305 -0.78 -26.32 17.14
N TRP A 306 0.54 -26.15 17.30
CA TRP A 306 1.48 -27.19 17.74
C TRP A 306 2.62 -26.61 18.61
N PRO A 307 2.32 -26.00 19.78
CA PRO A 307 3.33 -25.38 20.65
C PRO A 307 4.45 -26.34 21.08
N GLN A 308 4.17 -27.64 21.18
CA GLN A 308 5.14 -28.68 21.47
C GLN A 308 6.32 -28.73 20.48
N LEU A 309 6.14 -28.26 19.24
CA LEU A 309 7.22 -28.22 18.26
C LEU A 309 8.26 -27.15 18.61
N LEU A 310 7.83 -26.00 19.12
CA LEU A 310 8.76 -24.94 19.57
C LEU A 310 9.61 -25.43 20.74
N ARG A 311 8.98 -26.11 21.70
CA ARG A 311 9.66 -26.74 22.84
C ARG A 311 10.68 -27.78 22.42
N GLY A 312 10.42 -28.46 21.30
CA GLY A 312 11.28 -29.48 20.73
C GLY A 312 12.39 -28.97 19.79
N GLY A 313 12.73 -27.67 19.83
CA GLY A 313 13.81 -27.08 19.03
C GLY A 313 13.58 -27.10 17.51
N PHE A 314 12.31 -27.12 17.08
CA PHE A 314 11.94 -27.31 15.67
C PHE A 314 12.26 -26.11 14.76
N VAL A 315 12.52 -24.92 15.33
CA VAL A 315 12.66 -23.66 14.58
C VAL A 315 14.09 -23.12 14.67
N GLN A 316 14.65 -22.79 13.50
CA GLN A 316 15.95 -22.14 13.34
C GLN A 316 15.78 -20.90 12.44
N CYS A 317 16.70 -19.94 12.53
CA CYS A 317 16.81 -18.82 11.62
C CYS A 317 18.16 -18.86 10.89
N PHE A 318 18.18 -18.45 9.64
CA PHE A 318 19.42 -18.22 8.89
C PHE A 318 19.69 -16.72 8.80
N MET A 319 20.76 -16.26 9.44
CA MET A 319 21.18 -14.86 9.49
C MET A 319 22.11 -14.54 8.33
N THR A 320 21.93 -13.39 7.69
CA THR A 320 22.86 -12.86 6.68
C THR A 320 23.43 -11.51 7.11
N PRO A 321 24.63 -11.13 6.62
CA PRO A 321 25.19 -9.81 6.92
C PRO A 321 24.27 -8.67 6.48
N LEU A 322 24.09 -7.67 7.34
CA LEU A 322 23.31 -6.45 7.07
C LEU A 322 24.06 -5.51 6.12
N LEU A 323 25.37 -5.36 6.33
CA LEU A 323 26.23 -4.54 5.47
C LEU A 323 27.65 -5.10 5.40
N LYS A 324 28.36 -4.78 4.32
CA LYS A 324 29.77 -5.15 4.15
C LYS A 324 30.61 -3.92 3.86
N ALA A 325 31.73 -3.77 4.57
CA ALA A 325 32.77 -2.80 4.26
C ALA A 325 33.84 -3.48 3.41
N ARG A 326 34.19 -2.89 2.27
CA ARG A 326 35.21 -3.43 1.35
C ARG A 326 36.34 -2.43 1.10
N ARG A 327 37.57 -2.92 1.14
CA ARG A 327 38.77 -2.19 0.73
C ARG A 327 39.76 -3.16 0.09
N GLY A 328 39.87 -3.12 -1.24
CA GLY A 328 40.68 -4.08 -1.98
C GLY A 328 40.21 -5.53 -1.74
N PRO A 329 41.07 -6.46 -1.31
CA PRO A 329 40.68 -7.83 -0.98
C PRO A 329 39.97 -7.96 0.39
N ASP A 330 40.12 -6.98 1.28
CA ASP A 330 39.57 -7.05 2.63
C ASP A 330 38.08 -6.76 2.61
N THR A 331 37.29 -7.71 3.10
CA THR A 331 35.82 -7.60 3.24
C THR A 331 35.42 -7.91 4.67
N ILE A 332 34.86 -6.93 5.36
CA ILE A 332 34.33 -7.06 6.72
C ILE A 332 32.80 -7.10 6.61
N SER A 333 32.18 -8.09 7.23
CA SER A 333 30.73 -8.27 7.22
C SER A 333 30.17 -7.98 8.60
N PHE A 334 29.17 -7.12 8.66
CA PHE A 334 28.51 -6.69 9.89
C PHE A 334 27.08 -7.22 9.90
N TYR A 335 26.63 -7.74 11.05
CA TYR A 335 25.30 -8.33 11.22
C TYR A 335 24.34 -7.40 11.98
N SER A 336 24.83 -6.27 12.50
CA SER A 336 24.01 -5.22 13.11
C SER A 336 24.58 -3.84 12.80
N MET A 337 23.71 -2.82 12.86
CA MET A 337 24.15 -1.43 12.71
C MET A 337 25.08 -1.00 13.85
N ASN A 338 24.87 -1.50 15.08
CA ASN A 338 25.73 -1.21 16.22
C ASN A 338 27.17 -1.68 16.00
N GLU A 339 27.35 -2.89 15.48
CA GLU A 339 28.67 -3.44 15.16
C GLU A 339 29.40 -2.57 14.13
N PHE A 340 28.67 -2.11 13.11
CA PHE A 340 29.19 -1.21 12.09
C PHE A 340 29.53 0.18 12.64
N THR A 341 28.66 0.79 13.44
CA THR A 341 28.91 2.11 14.04
C THR A 341 30.12 2.07 14.97
N LYS A 342 30.20 1.07 15.86
CA LYS A 342 31.38 0.86 16.73
C LYS A 342 32.66 0.69 15.89
N TRP A 343 32.61 -0.08 14.81
CA TRP A 343 33.74 -0.22 13.90
C TRP A 343 34.12 1.09 13.19
N LYS A 344 33.13 1.86 12.72
CA LYS A 344 33.33 3.15 12.04
C LYS A 344 33.96 4.18 12.97
N GLU A 345 33.56 4.21 14.25
CA GLU A 345 34.10 5.11 15.27
C GLU A 345 35.52 4.74 15.72
N THR A 346 35.83 3.43 15.77
CA THR A 346 37.12 2.93 16.26
C THR A 346 38.19 2.82 15.17
N THR A 347 37.82 2.82 13.90
CA THR A 347 38.73 2.63 12.77
C THR A 347 39.14 3.96 12.14
N THR A 348 40.43 4.32 12.22
CA THR A 348 40.99 5.60 11.75
C THR A 348 40.86 5.88 10.25
N ASP A 349 40.59 4.86 9.43
CA ASP A 349 40.45 4.97 7.97
C ASP A 349 39.17 4.30 7.44
N ALA A 350 38.11 4.31 8.26
CA ALA A 350 36.79 3.79 7.91
C ALA A 350 36.20 4.47 6.65
N ASP A 351 36.52 5.74 6.42
CA ASP A 351 36.15 6.56 5.27
C ASP A 351 36.70 6.02 3.93
N LYS A 352 37.79 5.25 3.96
CA LYS A 352 38.38 4.62 2.76
C LYS A 352 37.70 3.33 2.35
N TYR A 353 36.81 2.77 3.17
CA TYR A 353 36.06 1.57 2.82
C TYR A 353 34.83 1.92 2.01
N THR A 354 34.56 1.13 0.97
CA THR A 354 33.28 1.19 0.27
C THR A 354 32.26 0.38 1.07
N ILE A 355 31.22 1.04 1.55
CA ILE A 355 30.14 0.40 2.31
C ILE A 355 29.04 -0.02 1.36
N LYS A 356 28.64 -1.29 1.43
CA LYS A 356 27.49 -1.82 0.70
C LYS A 356 26.46 -2.37 1.69
N TYR A 357 25.26 -1.81 1.66
CA TYR A 357 24.11 -2.26 2.43
C TYR A 357 23.41 -3.42 1.71
N TYR A 358 23.01 -4.45 2.44
CA TYR A 358 22.32 -5.64 1.95
C TYR A 358 20.88 -5.63 2.49
N LYS A 359 20.01 -4.87 1.82
CA LYS A 359 18.62 -4.64 2.27
C LYS A 359 17.72 -5.86 2.09
N GLY A 360 18.05 -6.73 1.16
CA GLY A 360 17.35 -7.99 0.98
C GLY A 360 18.25 -9.09 0.46
N LEU A 361 17.86 -10.33 0.68
CA LEU A 361 18.62 -11.53 0.33
C LEU A 361 18.92 -11.61 -1.17
N GLY A 362 18.05 -11.06 -2.01
CA GLY A 362 18.27 -10.93 -3.46
C GLY A 362 19.48 -10.05 -3.86
N THR A 363 20.03 -9.27 -2.93
CA THR A 363 21.22 -8.42 -3.15
C THR A 363 22.52 -9.22 -3.12
N SER A 364 22.50 -10.37 -2.44
CA SER A 364 23.66 -11.27 -2.35
C SER A 364 23.79 -12.07 -3.64
N THR A 365 25.01 -12.15 -4.15
CA THR A 365 25.31 -12.95 -5.36
C THR A 365 25.25 -14.44 -5.06
N SER A 366 25.05 -15.29 -6.07
CA SER A 366 25.13 -16.75 -5.90
C SER A 366 26.48 -17.23 -5.37
N LYS A 367 27.56 -16.46 -5.62
CA LYS A 367 28.88 -16.74 -5.03
C LYS A 367 28.85 -16.53 -3.51
N GLU A 368 28.32 -15.40 -3.06
CA GLU A 368 28.16 -15.11 -1.63
C GLU A 368 27.19 -16.09 -0.96
N ALA A 369 26.12 -16.50 -1.65
CA ALA A 369 25.23 -17.55 -1.16
C ALA A 369 26.00 -18.84 -0.88
N ARG A 370 26.84 -19.29 -1.82
CA ARG A 370 27.68 -20.47 -1.60
C ARG A 370 28.68 -20.27 -0.45
N GLU A 371 29.23 -19.07 -0.26
CA GLU A 371 30.11 -18.75 0.88
C GLU A 371 29.36 -18.82 2.23
N TYR A 372 28.13 -18.31 2.30
CA TYR A 372 27.29 -18.40 3.49
C TYR A 372 26.96 -19.85 3.83
N PHE A 373 26.53 -20.63 2.83
CA PHE A 373 26.18 -22.04 2.99
C PHE A 373 27.39 -22.97 3.17
N SER A 374 28.59 -22.55 2.77
CA SER A 374 29.84 -23.27 3.12
C SER A 374 30.14 -23.12 4.61
N ASN A 375 29.75 -22.00 5.21
CA ASN A 375 29.84 -21.73 6.64
C ASN A 375 28.45 -21.80 7.29
N PHE A 376 27.66 -22.82 6.93
CA PHE A 376 26.24 -22.93 7.27
C PHE A 376 25.97 -22.72 8.77
N GLU A 377 26.70 -23.43 9.63
CA GLU A 377 26.53 -23.38 11.09
C GLU A 377 26.80 -22.00 11.69
N LYS A 378 27.67 -21.18 11.08
CA LYS A 378 27.93 -19.80 11.55
C LYS A 378 26.71 -18.89 11.34
N HIS A 379 25.88 -19.20 10.34
CA HIS A 379 24.73 -18.38 9.96
C HIS A 379 23.44 -18.90 10.60
N LEU A 380 23.46 -20.06 11.24
CA LEU A 380 22.29 -20.60 11.93
C LEU A 380 22.17 -20.06 13.35
N VAL A 381 20.97 -19.60 13.67
CA VAL A 381 20.56 -19.25 15.03
C VAL A 381 19.44 -20.21 15.44
N GLN A 382 19.66 -20.96 16.51
CA GLN A 382 18.68 -21.89 17.07
C GLN A 382 17.73 -21.16 18.02
N PHE A 383 16.41 -21.30 17.81
CA PHE A 383 15.45 -20.88 18.83
C PHE A 383 15.33 -21.94 19.91
N ARG A 384 15.38 -21.51 21.17
CA ARG A 384 15.17 -22.35 22.34
C ARG A 384 13.95 -21.86 23.12
N HIS A 385 13.16 -22.82 23.59
CA HIS A 385 12.12 -22.57 24.60
C HIS A 385 12.72 -22.89 25.96
N GLU A 386 12.68 -21.93 26.87
CA GLU A 386 13.25 -22.04 28.22
C GLU A 386 12.15 -22.23 29.27
N ASP A 387 11.09 -21.41 29.20
CA ASP A 387 10.04 -21.33 30.20
C ASP A 387 8.69 -20.92 29.60
N ASP A 388 7.64 -20.86 30.42
CA ASP A 388 6.31 -20.45 29.99
C ASP A 388 6.23 -18.95 29.60
N ASP A 389 7.22 -18.11 29.94
CA ASP A 389 7.24 -16.69 29.53
C ASP A 389 7.42 -16.58 28.01
N ASP A 390 8.17 -17.49 27.37
CA ASP A 390 8.27 -17.59 25.91
C ASP A 390 6.89 -17.70 25.25
N ASP A 391 6.03 -18.58 25.78
CA ASP A 391 4.66 -18.77 25.29
C ASP A 391 3.79 -17.52 25.54
N LEU A 392 3.98 -16.85 26.68
CA LEU A 392 3.27 -15.61 27.01
C LEU A 392 3.66 -14.44 26.10
N ARG A 393 4.95 -14.32 25.75
CA ARG A 393 5.49 -13.28 24.86
C ARG A 393 4.99 -13.45 23.43
N ILE A 394 4.93 -14.68 22.93
CA ILE A 394 4.33 -14.95 21.60
C ILE A 394 2.84 -14.55 21.60
N ARG A 395 2.08 -14.94 22.64
CA ARG A 395 0.64 -14.59 22.73
C ARG A 395 0.41 -13.10 22.88
N LEU A 396 1.25 -12.40 23.64
CA LEU A 396 1.21 -10.94 23.81
C LEU A 396 1.17 -10.22 22.47
N VAL A 397 2.08 -10.59 21.55
CA VAL A 397 2.21 -9.91 20.26
C VAL A 397 1.08 -10.28 19.29
N PHE A 398 0.73 -11.57 19.19
CA PHE A 398 -0.13 -12.04 18.10
C PHE A 398 -1.62 -12.21 18.47
N ASP A 399 -1.98 -12.31 19.75
CA ASP A 399 -3.40 -12.36 20.15
C ASP A 399 -4.07 -10.99 19.94
N LYS A 400 -5.07 -10.95 19.07
CA LYS A 400 -5.80 -9.73 18.72
C LYS A 400 -6.47 -9.06 19.92
N ARG A 401 -6.79 -9.81 20.97
CA ARG A 401 -7.48 -9.34 22.18
C ARG A 401 -6.57 -8.59 23.15
N ARG A 402 -5.24 -8.71 22.99
CA ARG A 402 -4.23 -8.16 23.91
C ARG A 402 -3.65 -6.83 23.43
N SER A 403 -4.47 -5.95 22.85
CA SER A 403 -3.98 -4.67 22.34
C SER A 403 -3.42 -3.76 23.44
N ASP A 404 -4.05 -3.72 24.61
CA ASP A 404 -3.62 -2.85 25.71
C ASP A 404 -2.32 -3.36 26.34
N ASP A 405 -2.19 -4.67 26.53
CA ASP A 405 -0.94 -5.31 26.96
C ASP A 405 0.22 -4.99 26.00
N ARG A 406 -0.02 -4.96 24.67
CA ARG A 406 1.01 -4.54 23.70
C ARG A 406 1.40 -3.07 23.85
N LYS A 407 0.45 -2.18 24.16
CA LYS A 407 0.76 -0.76 24.40
C LYS A 407 1.65 -0.61 25.63
N GLN A 408 1.32 -1.32 26.71
CA GLN A 408 2.12 -1.33 27.92
C GLN A 408 3.53 -1.87 27.64
N TRP A 409 3.61 -3.04 27.00
CA TRP A 409 4.88 -3.65 26.60
C TRP A 409 5.77 -2.70 25.79
N ILE A 410 5.23 -2.06 24.76
CA ILE A 410 6.02 -1.14 23.93
C ILE A 410 6.43 0.11 24.73
N SER A 411 5.57 0.61 25.61
CA SER A 411 5.89 1.77 26.46
C SER A 411 7.01 1.46 27.46
N GLU A 412 6.95 0.31 28.12
CA GLU A 412 7.99 -0.16 29.05
C GLU A 412 9.33 -0.37 28.35
N ARG A 413 9.31 -1.00 27.17
CA ARG A 413 10.53 -1.24 26.38
C ARG A 413 11.15 0.06 25.85
N LEU A 414 10.35 1.06 25.48
CA LEU A 414 10.85 2.38 25.09
C LEU A 414 11.64 3.07 26.22
N LEU A 415 11.19 2.94 27.48
CA LEU A 415 11.92 3.50 28.63
C LEU A 415 13.30 2.85 28.81
N VAL A 416 13.38 1.53 28.64
CA VAL A 416 14.64 0.78 28.76
C VAL A 416 15.62 1.17 27.64
N VAL A 417 15.16 1.22 26.38
CA VAL A 417 16.02 1.56 25.23
C VAL A 417 16.54 3.00 25.29
N ASN A 418 15.79 3.93 25.88
CA ASN A 418 16.24 5.30 26.06
C ASN A 418 17.28 5.45 27.19
N GLN A 419 17.37 4.49 28.11
CA GLN A 419 18.28 4.52 29.27
C GLN A 419 19.55 3.69 29.04
N GLU A 420 19.47 2.59 28.30
CA GLU A 420 20.61 1.74 27.96
C GLU A 420 21.04 2.01 26.52
N SER A 421 22.32 2.38 26.32
CA SER A 421 22.93 2.44 24.99
C SER A 421 22.82 1.06 24.34
N ALA A 422 21.83 0.93 23.45
CA ALA A 422 21.54 -0.16 22.52
C ALA A 422 22.10 -1.54 22.94
N VAL A 423 21.26 -2.35 23.59
CA VAL A 423 21.52 -3.74 23.98
C VAL A 423 22.28 -4.49 22.88
N ASP A 424 23.52 -4.87 23.18
CA ASP A 424 24.35 -5.71 22.31
C ASP A 424 23.65 -7.07 22.13
N VAL A 425 23.36 -7.45 20.89
CA VAL A 425 22.87 -8.79 20.59
C VAL A 425 24.01 -9.77 20.90
N PRO A 426 23.81 -10.76 21.79
CA PRO A 426 24.86 -11.71 22.11
C PRO A 426 25.35 -12.41 20.84
N SER A 427 26.66 -12.58 20.72
CA SER A 427 27.33 -13.31 19.63
C SER A 427 27.16 -14.83 19.75
N THR A 428 25.97 -15.29 20.12
CA THR A 428 25.65 -16.70 20.33
C THR A 428 24.70 -17.18 19.23
N ASN A 429 24.95 -18.37 18.69
CA ASN A 429 24.11 -19.02 17.68
C ASN A 429 22.79 -19.56 18.27
N GLU A 430 22.31 -18.98 19.37
CA GLU A 430 21.11 -19.38 20.09
C GLU A 430 20.39 -18.14 20.62
N THR A 431 19.05 -18.17 20.59
CA THR A 431 18.18 -17.13 21.17
C THR A 431 16.89 -17.74 21.73
N THR A 432 16.34 -17.15 22.79
CA THR A 432 15.02 -17.53 23.31
C THR A 432 13.89 -16.84 22.56
N TYR A 433 12.66 -17.37 22.65
CA TYR A 433 11.50 -16.73 22.01
C TYR A 433 11.17 -15.39 22.66
N LYS A 434 11.33 -15.24 23.98
CA LYS A 434 11.18 -13.97 24.71
C LYS A 434 12.20 -12.92 24.25
N GLU A 435 13.48 -13.28 24.11
CA GLU A 435 14.52 -12.36 23.62
C GLU A 435 14.23 -11.90 22.19
N PHE A 436 13.82 -12.82 21.32
CA PHE A 436 13.40 -12.49 19.97
C PHE A 436 12.23 -11.51 19.95
N VAL A 437 11.21 -11.76 20.77
CA VAL A 437 10.05 -10.86 20.87
C VAL A 437 10.46 -9.48 21.39
N ASP A 438 11.17 -9.43 22.52
CA ASP A 438 11.46 -8.19 23.24
C ASP A 438 12.59 -7.36 22.60
N ASN A 439 13.43 -7.97 21.76
CA ASN A 439 14.53 -7.28 21.07
C ASN A 439 14.28 -7.12 19.56
N GLU A 440 13.98 -8.19 18.83
CA GLU A 440 13.86 -8.15 17.36
C GLU A 440 12.46 -7.70 16.93
N LEU A 441 11.40 -8.38 17.41
CA LEU A 441 10.01 -8.06 17.03
C LEU A 441 9.52 -6.72 17.62
N PHE A 442 10.10 -6.28 18.73
CA PHE A 442 9.91 -4.94 19.27
C PHE A 442 10.32 -3.85 18.27
N ARG A 443 11.47 -4.00 17.59
CA ARG A 443 11.93 -3.04 16.58
C ARG A 443 10.97 -2.93 15.40
N TYR A 444 10.42 -4.06 14.95
CA TYR A 444 9.32 -4.06 13.98
C TYR A 444 8.10 -3.29 14.48
N SER A 445 7.71 -3.49 15.73
CA SER A 445 6.56 -2.79 16.31
C SER A 445 6.77 -1.27 16.32
N LEU A 446 7.99 -0.80 16.61
CA LEU A 446 8.35 0.62 16.52
C LEU A 446 8.34 1.15 15.09
N LEU A 447 8.90 0.41 14.12
CA LEU A 447 8.85 0.79 12.72
C LEU A 447 7.41 0.88 12.22
N ASP A 448 6.58 -0.09 12.60
CA ASP A 448 5.17 -0.15 12.23
C ASP A 448 4.37 1.04 12.79
N LEU A 449 4.69 1.49 14.00
CA LEU A 449 4.15 2.73 14.57
C LEU A 449 4.56 3.95 13.76
N ARG A 450 5.87 4.12 13.52
CA ARG A 450 6.43 5.26 12.79
C ARG A 450 5.88 5.39 11.38
N ARG A 451 5.69 4.28 10.66
CA ARG A 451 5.16 4.31 9.27
C ARG A 451 3.65 4.47 9.19
N SER A 452 2.91 4.13 10.23
CA SER A 452 1.44 4.04 10.19
C SER A 452 0.73 5.20 10.88
N ILE A 453 1.34 5.80 11.91
CA ILE A 453 0.80 6.92 12.68
C ILE A 453 1.49 8.22 12.21
N PRO A 454 0.75 9.29 11.87
CA PRO A 454 1.34 10.55 11.44
C PRO A 454 1.77 11.43 12.63
N SER A 455 2.54 12.49 12.33
CA SER A 455 2.86 13.54 13.29
C SER A 455 1.69 14.50 13.49
N VAL A 456 1.53 15.03 14.70
CA VAL A 456 0.58 16.11 15.02
C VAL A 456 0.91 17.42 14.28
N VAL A 457 2.18 17.62 13.89
CA VAL A 457 2.63 18.89 13.33
C VAL A 457 2.20 19.04 11.87
N ASP A 458 2.58 18.11 10.99
CA ASP A 458 2.23 18.14 9.56
C ASP A 458 1.07 17.23 9.16
N GLY A 459 0.68 16.27 10.01
CA GLY A 459 -0.33 15.27 9.66
C GLY A 459 0.13 14.24 8.62
N LEU A 460 1.42 14.18 8.31
CA LEU A 460 1.96 13.28 7.29
C LEU A 460 2.60 12.05 7.93
N LYS A 461 2.44 10.91 7.25
CA LYS A 461 3.26 9.71 7.48
C LYS A 461 4.61 9.86 6.76
N PRO A 462 5.68 9.16 7.17
CA PRO A 462 6.99 9.28 6.55
C PRO A 462 6.98 9.11 5.02
N SER A 463 6.24 8.12 4.49
CA SER A 463 6.14 7.91 3.03
C SER A 463 5.50 9.11 2.31
N GLN A 464 4.52 9.77 2.92
CA GLN A 464 3.89 10.97 2.37
C GLN A 464 4.86 12.15 2.43
N ARG A 465 5.59 12.30 3.54
CA ARG A 465 6.58 13.36 3.74
C ARG A 465 7.73 13.27 2.73
N LYS A 466 8.29 12.07 2.52
CA LYS A 466 9.30 11.77 1.49
C LYS A 466 8.83 12.20 0.09
N VAL A 467 7.58 11.90 -0.27
CA VAL A 467 6.99 12.33 -1.56
C VAL A 467 6.93 13.86 -1.68
N ILE A 468 6.45 14.54 -0.64
CA ILE A 468 6.35 16.00 -0.63
C ILE A 468 7.75 16.64 -0.67
N HIS A 469 8.68 16.18 0.14
CA HIS A 469 10.06 16.68 0.18
C HIS A 469 10.77 16.54 -1.17
N ALA A 470 10.70 15.35 -1.80
CA ALA A 470 11.29 15.13 -3.11
C ALA A 470 10.74 16.08 -4.18
N LEU A 471 9.45 16.46 -4.10
CA LEU A 471 8.86 17.44 -4.99
C LEU A 471 9.26 18.88 -4.65
N LEU A 472 9.35 19.23 -3.36
CA LEU A 472 9.73 20.57 -2.90
C LEU A 472 11.21 20.90 -3.22
N ARG A 473 12.10 19.90 -3.23
CA ARG A 473 13.51 20.06 -3.63
C ARG A 473 13.72 20.24 -5.14
N ARG A 474 12.71 19.94 -5.97
CA ARG A 474 12.82 20.11 -7.41
C ARG A 474 12.75 21.59 -7.77
N ARG A 475 13.70 22.06 -8.58
CA ARG A 475 13.73 23.44 -9.10
C ARG A 475 12.51 23.84 -9.92
N SER A 476 11.79 22.89 -10.52
CA SER A 476 10.62 23.17 -11.36
C SER A 476 9.42 22.33 -10.93
N ASN A 477 8.26 22.98 -10.75
CA ASN A 477 6.98 22.31 -10.49
C ASN A 477 6.29 21.83 -11.79
N LYS A 478 7.05 21.29 -12.74
CA LYS A 478 6.50 20.68 -13.96
C LYS A 478 5.94 19.30 -13.64
N GLU A 479 4.87 18.93 -14.35
CA GLU A 479 4.25 17.61 -14.22
C GLU A 479 5.27 16.48 -14.45
N ILE A 480 5.14 15.43 -13.65
CA ILE A 480 5.97 14.23 -13.69
C ILE A 480 5.07 13.00 -13.66
N LYS A 481 5.44 11.93 -14.37
CA LYS A 481 4.71 10.66 -14.29
C LYS A 481 4.82 10.07 -12.88
N VAL A 482 3.75 9.47 -12.39
CA VAL A 482 3.73 8.91 -11.03
C VAL A 482 4.79 7.81 -10.84
N ASN A 483 5.03 6.96 -11.85
CA ASN A 483 6.08 5.94 -11.77
C ASN A 483 7.49 6.55 -11.72
N GLN A 484 7.74 7.61 -12.48
CA GLN A 484 9.02 8.32 -12.46
C GLN A 484 9.22 9.06 -11.13
N LEU A 485 8.15 9.63 -10.58
CA LEU A 485 8.19 10.26 -9.26
C LEU A 485 8.48 9.24 -8.16
N ALA A 486 7.83 8.08 -8.17
CA ALA A 486 8.09 7.02 -7.20
C ALA A 486 9.56 6.57 -7.22
N ALA A 487 10.14 6.35 -8.41
CA ALA A 487 11.55 6.01 -8.55
C ALA A 487 12.49 7.16 -8.10
N ALA A 488 12.14 8.41 -8.39
CA ALA A 488 12.91 9.58 -7.96
C ALA A 488 12.90 9.73 -6.43
N VAL A 489 11.73 9.56 -5.79
CA VAL A 489 11.59 9.55 -4.33
C VAL A 489 12.39 8.39 -3.73
N ALA A 490 12.34 7.21 -4.33
CA ALA A 490 13.13 6.08 -3.84
C ALA A 490 14.64 6.35 -3.81
N LEU A 491 15.14 7.07 -4.83
CA LEU A 491 16.53 7.47 -4.93
C LEU A 491 16.89 8.65 -4.01
N SER A 492 16.07 9.71 -3.96
CA SER A 492 16.41 10.95 -3.24
C SER A 492 16.13 10.90 -1.74
N GLU A 493 15.24 10.02 -1.31
CA GLU A 493 14.75 9.95 0.07
C GLU A 493 15.17 8.68 0.79
N ALA A 494 16.13 7.92 0.23
CA ALA A 494 16.54 6.62 0.78
C ALA A 494 15.33 5.71 1.10
N TYR A 495 14.30 5.66 0.25
CA TYR A 495 13.12 4.84 0.54
C TYR A 495 13.41 3.37 0.23
N HIS A 496 13.40 2.53 1.26
CA HIS A 496 13.84 1.12 1.14
C HIS A 496 12.70 0.14 0.89
N HIS A 497 11.44 0.58 0.95
CA HIS A 497 10.31 -0.28 0.64
C HIS A 497 10.00 -0.25 -0.87
N GLY A 498 9.27 -1.26 -1.36
CA GLY A 498 8.96 -1.35 -2.79
C GLY A 498 8.23 -0.12 -3.35
N GLU A 499 8.62 0.32 -4.56
CA GLU A 499 8.05 1.50 -5.24
C GLU A 499 6.53 1.44 -5.41
N ALA A 500 5.93 0.25 -5.45
CA ALA A 500 4.48 0.07 -5.51
C ALA A 500 3.76 0.77 -4.34
N SER A 501 4.33 0.76 -3.15
CA SER A 501 3.80 1.46 -1.97
C SER A 501 3.85 2.98 -2.14
N LEU A 502 4.95 3.50 -2.71
CA LEU A 502 5.07 4.92 -3.04
C LEU A 502 4.07 5.34 -4.11
N VAL A 503 3.87 4.53 -5.15
CA VAL A 503 2.84 4.78 -6.17
C VAL A 503 1.46 4.94 -5.53
N THR A 504 1.06 4.01 -4.66
CA THR A 504 -0.22 4.11 -3.95
C THR A 504 -0.27 5.34 -3.04
N THR A 505 0.84 5.68 -2.39
CA THR A 505 0.95 6.88 -1.54
C THR A 505 0.75 8.17 -2.36
N ILE A 506 1.43 8.30 -3.50
CA ILE A 506 1.33 9.44 -4.42
C ILE A 506 -0.10 9.56 -4.95
N VAL A 507 -0.70 8.45 -5.38
CA VAL A 507 -2.07 8.44 -5.90
C VAL A 507 -3.04 8.92 -4.82
N ARG A 508 -2.93 8.41 -3.59
CA ARG A 508 -3.80 8.82 -2.48
C ARG A 508 -3.62 10.28 -2.06
N LEU A 509 -2.41 10.84 -2.15
CA LEU A 509 -2.16 12.26 -1.88
C LEU A 509 -2.77 13.20 -2.92
N ALA A 510 -3.02 12.71 -4.15
CA ALA A 510 -3.59 13.49 -5.25
C ALA A 510 -5.11 13.31 -5.41
N GLN A 511 -5.72 12.33 -4.74
CA GLN A 511 -7.15 12.02 -4.89
C GLN A 511 -8.05 13.13 -4.35
N ASP A 512 -8.98 13.60 -5.19
CA ASP A 512 -9.78 14.81 -5.00
C ASP A 512 -11.31 14.57 -4.99
N PHE A 513 -11.75 13.31 -4.82
CA PHE A 513 -13.18 12.98 -4.74
C PHE A 513 -13.67 12.88 -3.28
N VAL A 514 -15.00 13.00 -3.12
CA VAL A 514 -15.69 13.01 -1.81
C VAL A 514 -15.23 11.86 -0.90
N GLY A 515 -14.71 12.23 0.27
CA GLY A 515 -14.25 11.29 1.30
C GLY A 515 -12.76 10.98 1.29
N MET A 516 -11.98 11.60 0.40
CA MET A 516 -10.52 11.54 0.39
C MET A 516 -9.93 12.80 1.03
N ASN A 517 -9.14 13.60 0.29
CA ASN A 517 -8.49 14.78 0.84
C ASN A 517 -9.38 16.02 0.72
N ASN A 518 -9.54 16.78 1.80
CA ASN A 518 -10.19 18.09 1.74
C ASN A 518 -9.32 19.10 0.98
N VAL A 519 -8.00 19.00 1.15
CA VAL A 519 -7.01 19.77 0.39
C VAL A 519 -5.98 18.82 -0.19
N CYS A 520 -5.96 18.73 -1.52
CA CYS A 520 -4.97 17.93 -2.23
C CYS A 520 -3.64 18.69 -2.28
N LEU A 521 -2.57 18.06 -1.79
CA LEU A 521 -1.21 18.60 -1.91
C LEU A 521 -0.64 18.37 -3.32
N LEU A 522 -1.21 17.40 -4.04
CA LEU A 522 -0.81 17.02 -5.39
C LEU A 522 -1.97 17.18 -6.37
N GLU A 523 -1.69 17.62 -7.59
CA GLU A 523 -2.70 17.68 -8.66
C GLU A 523 -2.90 16.30 -9.30
N PRO A 524 -4.16 15.82 -9.45
CA PRO A 524 -4.47 14.58 -10.15
C PRO A 524 -4.52 14.79 -11.68
N LEU A 525 -3.37 14.76 -12.35
CA LEU A 525 -3.29 14.92 -13.81
C LEU A 525 -3.46 13.56 -14.52
N GLY A 526 -4.71 13.17 -14.73
CA GLY A 526 -5.09 11.89 -15.33
C GLY A 526 -6.18 11.21 -14.49
N GLN A 527 -6.29 9.88 -14.60
CA GLN A 527 -7.29 9.11 -13.86
C GLN A 527 -6.71 8.58 -12.54
N PHE A 528 -6.91 9.31 -11.44
CA PHE A 528 -6.39 8.99 -10.09
C PHE A 528 -7.36 8.17 -9.22
N GLY A 529 -8.32 7.52 -9.85
CA GLY A 529 -9.43 6.81 -9.22
C GLY A 529 -10.65 7.70 -9.11
N THR A 530 -11.77 7.11 -8.72
CA THR A 530 -13.03 7.82 -8.53
C THR A 530 -13.74 7.32 -7.29
N ARG A 531 -14.85 7.99 -6.97
CA ARG A 531 -15.75 7.56 -5.92
C ARG A 531 -16.39 6.18 -6.17
N HIS A 532 -16.38 5.69 -7.41
CA HIS A 532 -16.94 4.38 -7.74
C HIS A 532 -16.19 3.24 -7.06
N GLY A 533 -14.85 3.27 -7.16
CA GLY A 533 -13.93 2.29 -6.59
C GLY A 533 -13.29 2.71 -5.28
N GLY A 534 -13.59 3.90 -4.75
CA GLY A 534 -12.90 4.44 -3.58
C GLY A 534 -11.42 4.72 -3.87
N GLY A 535 -11.09 5.01 -5.12
CA GLY A 535 -9.71 5.27 -5.55
C GLY A 535 -8.95 4.07 -6.10
N ASP A 536 -9.43 2.84 -5.85
CA ASP A 536 -8.77 1.61 -6.35
C ASP A 536 -8.94 1.41 -7.87
N ASP A 537 -9.82 2.19 -8.49
CA ASP A 537 -10.04 2.26 -9.93
C ASP A 537 -9.07 3.22 -10.65
N ALA A 538 -8.03 3.69 -9.95
CA ALA A 538 -6.98 4.52 -10.52
C ALA A 538 -6.25 3.83 -11.67
N ALA A 539 -5.89 4.61 -12.70
CA ALA A 539 -5.08 4.11 -13.79
C ALA A 539 -3.65 3.79 -13.31
N SER A 540 -2.98 2.87 -14.03
CA SER A 540 -1.58 2.52 -13.76
C SER A 540 -0.68 3.76 -13.75
N ALA A 541 0.28 3.80 -12.83
CA ALA A 541 1.23 4.89 -12.62
C ALA A 541 2.00 5.36 -13.87
N ARG A 542 2.07 4.52 -14.90
CA ARG A 542 2.69 4.85 -16.21
C ARG A 542 1.87 5.82 -17.07
N TYR A 543 0.58 5.97 -16.77
CA TYR A 543 -0.37 6.79 -17.53
C TYR A 543 -0.72 8.11 -16.87
N ILE A 544 -0.52 8.21 -15.56
CA ILE A 544 -0.94 9.35 -14.75
C ILE A 544 0.25 10.23 -14.36
N TYR A 545 0.00 11.53 -14.27
CA TYR A 545 0.99 12.54 -13.96
C TYR A 545 0.56 13.33 -12.72
N THR A 546 1.51 13.94 -12.04
CA THR A 546 1.23 14.81 -10.91
C THR A 546 2.27 15.90 -10.77
N LYS A 547 1.97 16.89 -9.93
CA LYS A 547 2.84 17.99 -9.50
C LYS A 547 2.26 18.59 -8.21
N LEU A 548 3.00 19.46 -7.54
CA LEU A 548 2.51 20.16 -6.34
C LEU A 548 1.37 21.11 -6.74
N THR A 549 0.31 21.16 -5.93
CA THR A 549 -0.68 22.23 -6.04
C THR A 549 -0.06 23.57 -5.64
N PRO A 550 -0.48 24.70 -6.23
CA PRO A 550 -0.01 26.02 -5.79
C PRO A 550 -0.22 26.27 -4.29
N LEU A 551 -1.31 25.74 -3.73
CA LEU A 551 -1.61 25.79 -2.30
C LEU A 551 -0.53 25.15 -1.42
N THR A 552 0.19 24.14 -1.93
CA THR A 552 1.16 23.40 -1.10
C THR A 552 2.29 24.29 -0.61
N ARG A 553 2.83 25.21 -1.44
CA ARG A 553 3.88 26.15 -0.99
C ARG A 553 3.35 27.32 -0.16
N LEU A 554 2.05 27.55 -0.13
CA LEU A 554 1.42 28.48 0.80
C LEU A 554 1.23 27.82 2.17
N ILE A 555 0.85 26.54 2.18
CA ILE A 555 0.71 25.73 3.39
C ILE A 555 2.07 25.44 4.04
N PHE A 556 3.10 25.17 3.21
CA PHE A 556 4.49 24.91 3.63
C PHE A 556 5.43 26.01 3.07
N PRO A 557 5.56 27.15 3.77
CA PRO A 557 6.30 28.31 3.28
C PRO A 557 7.79 27.98 3.04
N PRO A 558 8.38 28.40 1.90
CA PRO A 558 9.82 28.23 1.64
C PRO A 558 10.73 28.90 2.65
N SER A 559 10.27 29.96 3.31
CA SER A 559 10.98 30.66 4.38
C SER A 559 11.30 29.76 5.57
N ASP A 560 10.56 28.66 5.74
CA ASP A 560 10.67 27.79 6.89
C ASP A 560 11.59 26.59 6.61
N ASP A 561 11.94 26.33 5.34
CA ASP A 561 12.68 25.14 4.91
C ASP A 561 14.02 25.02 5.67
N GLU A 562 14.79 26.10 5.77
CA GLU A 562 16.11 26.13 6.46
C GLU A 562 16.00 25.99 7.99
N LEU A 563 14.80 26.08 8.56
CA LEU A 563 14.55 25.95 10.00
C LEU A 563 14.18 24.51 10.39
N LEU A 564 14.00 23.61 9.43
CA LEU A 564 13.56 22.25 9.67
C LEU A 564 14.75 21.34 10.02
N ASN A 565 14.49 20.33 10.84
CA ASN A 565 15.47 19.31 11.19
C ASN A 565 15.46 18.19 10.15
N TYR A 566 16.37 18.26 9.16
CA TYR A 566 16.52 17.25 8.12
C TYR A 566 17.20 15.98 8.64
N LEU A 567 16.61 14.83 8.36
CA LEU A 567 17.18 13.54 8.74
C LEU A 567 18.31 13.14 7.79
N GLU A 568 19.23 12.31 8.27
CA GLU A 568 20.29 11.69 7.47
C GLU A 568 20.15 10.17 7.46
N GLU A 569 20.14 9.58 6.28
CA GLU A 569 20.06 8.14 6.06
C GLU A 569 21.06 7.74 4.96
N GLU A 570 21.88 6.71 5.18
CA GLU A 570 22.96 6.30 4.27
C GLU A 570 23.95 7.43 3.87
N ASN A 571 24.18 8.41 4.76
CA ASN A 571 24.94 9.67 4.55
C ASN A 571 24.31 10.61 3.51
N GLN A 572 23.01 10.48 3.27
CA GLN A 572 22.21 11.36 2.43
C GLN A 572 21.20 12.11 3.30
N SER A 573 21.14 13.43 3.13
CA SER A 573 20.07 14.24 3.73
C SER A 573 18.75 13.95 3.02
N ILE A 574 17.80 13.43 3.78
CA ILE A 574 16.45 13.02 3.37
C ILE A 574 15.41 14.04 3.90
N GLU A 575 14.14 13.66 4.03
CA GLU A 575 13.08 14.52 4.52
C GLU A 575 13.30 14.99 5.97
N PRO A 576 12.68 16.11 6.38
CA PRO A 576 12.73 16.53 7.78
C PRO A 576 11.88 15.62 8.68
N GLU A 577 12.14 15.64 9.99
CA GLU A 577 11.33 14.92 10.98
C GLU A 577 9.84 15.21 10.81
N TRP A 578 9.52 16.48 10.59
CA TRP A 578 8.20 16.97 10.23
C TRP A 578 8.33 18.32 9.51
N TYR A 579 7.36 18.63 8.64
CA TYR A 579 7.15 20.00 8.19
C TYR A 579 6.31 20.77 9.20
N CYS A 580 6.38 22.11 9.17
CA CYS A 580 5.54 22.96 10.01
C CYS A 580 4.57 23.77 9.16
N PRO A 581 3.39 23.25 8.80
CA PRO A 581 2.44 24.00 7.99
C PRO A 581 1.87 25.21 8.75
N ILE A 582 1.39 26.23 8.03
CA ILE A 582 0.74 27.42 8.63
C ILE A 582 -0.62 27.13 9.30
N ILE A 583 -1.18 25.96 9.02
CA ILE A 583 -2.41 25.43 9.63
C ILE A 583 -2.25 23.94 9.94
N PRO A 584 -2.95 23.38 10.95
CA PRO A 584 -2.85 21.97 11.32
C PRO A 584 -3.48 21.06 10.24
N MET A 585 -2.65 20.62 9.29
CA MET A 585 -3.09 19.78 8.17
C MET A 585 -3.68 18.42 8.59
N ILE A 586 -3.29 17.90 9.76
CA ILE A 586 -3.89 16.71 10.36
C ILE A 586 -5.40 16.87 10.62
N LEU A 587 -5.88 18.08 10.90
CA LEU A 587 -7.30 18.36 11.09
C LEU A 587 -8.01 18.64 9.76
N VAL A 588 -7.29 19.20 8.77
CA VAL A 588 -7.82 19.47 7.43
C VAL A 588 -8.10 18.17 6.68
N ASN A 589 -7.07 17.34 6.50
CA ASN A 589 -7.20 16.11 5.72
C ASN A 589 -7.57 14.90 6.57
N GLY A 590 -7.41 14.97 7.90
CA GLY A 590 -7.59 13.80 8.75
C GLY A 590 -6.47 12.78 8.57
N ALA A 591 -6.58 11.67 9.28
CA ALA A 591 -5.69 10.52 9.11
C ALA A 591 -6.35 9.24 9.59
N GLU A 592 -6.00 8.14 8.94
CA GLU A 592 -6.33 6.79 9.40
C GLU A 592 -5.06 5.92 9.36
N GLY A 593 -4.80 5.19 10.44
CA GLY A 593 -3.61 4.36 10.57
C GLY A 593 -3.83 3.25 11.59
N ILE A 594 -3.36 2.05 11.25
CA ILE A 594 -3.38 0.88 12.13
C ILE A 594 -1.94 0.44 12.29
N ALA A 595 -1.49 0.35 13.54
CA ALA A 595 -0.15 -0.08 13.90
C ALA A 595 -0.22 -1.18 14.97
N THR A 596 0.94 -1.68 15.36
CA THR A 596 1.06 -2.67 16.44
C THR A 596 0.65 -2.06 17.78
N GLY A 597 -0.53 -2.45 18.29
CA GLY A 597 -1.04 -2.00 19.60
C GLY A 597 -1.81 -0.67 19.56
N TRP A 598 -1.53 0.20 18.61
CA TRP A 598 -2.20 1.50 18.46
C TRP A 598 -2.94 1.65 17.14
N SER A 599 -3.96 2.50 17.15
CA SER A 599 -4.65 2.96 15.96
C SER A 599 -4.87 4.46 16.04
N THR A 600 -4.95 5.12 14.89
CA THR A 600 -5.31 6.53 14.80
C THR A 600 -6.44 6.72 13.80
N ARG A 601 -7.41 7.53 14.20
CA ARG A 601 -8.48 8.01 13.36
C ARG A 601 -8.79 9.45 13.72
N VAL A 602 -8.35 10.37 12.87
CA VAL A 602 -8.66 11.80 12.92
C VAL A 602 -9.56 12.11 11.73
N LEU A 603 -10.72 12.69 11.97
CA LEU A 603 -11.65 13.07 10.92
C LEU A 603 -11.27 14.41 10.29
N SER A 604 -11.55 14.55 9.00
CA SER A 604 -11.30 15.77 8.22
C SER A 604 -12.26 16.88 8.62
N HIS A 605 -11.78 18.12 8.56
CA HIS A 605 -12.52 19.35 8.87
C HIS A 605 -12.39 20.34 7.73
N ASP A 606 -13.34 21.28 7.69
CA ASP A 606 -13.34 22.37 6.72
C ASP A 606 -12.14 23.29 6.95
N ILE A 607 -11.42 23.61 5.88
CA ILE A 607 -10.20 24.43 5.95
C ILE A 607 -10.49 25.82 6.52
N SER A 608 -11.61 26.45 6.14
CA SER A 608 -11.96 27.78 6.62
C SER A 608 -12.22 27.77 8.13
N LYS A 609 -12.87 26.73 8.65
CA LYS A 609 -13.05 26.55 10.11
C LYS A 609 -11.75 26.32 10.87
N VAL A 610 -10.80 25.61 10.26
CA VAL A 610 -9.47 25.46 10.84
C VAL A 610 -8.73 26.79 10.87
N ILE A 611 -8.75 27.57 9.79
CA ILE A 611 -8.13 28.90 9.71
C ILE A 611 -8.78 29.86 10.73
N ASP A 612 -10.10 29.90 10.81
CA ASP A 612 -10.84 30.74 11.78
C ASP A 612 -10.39 30.49 13.22
N ASN A 613 -10.21 29.21 13.59
CA ASN A 613 -9.77 28.85 14.92
C ASN A 613 -8.27 29.11 15.17
N VAL A 614 -7.41 28.98 14.15
CA VAL A 614 -6.02 29.42 14.26
C VAL A 614 -5.96 30.93 14.49
N ARG A 615 -6.77 31.72 13.75
CA ARG A 615 -6.89 33.17 13.95
C ARG A 615 -7.34 33.51 15.37
N ARG A 616 -8.37 32.82 15.88
CA ARG A 616 -8.82 32.96 17.29
C ARG A 616 -7.69 32.70 18.28
N LEU A 617 -6.85 31.68 18.06
CA LEU A 617 -5.69 31.42 18.93
C LEU A 617 -4.64 32.53 18.88
N ILE A 618 -4.38 33.11 17.70
CA ILE A 618 -3.47 34.25 17.55
C ILE A 618 -4.02 35.46 18.33
N GLU A 619 -5.33 35.69 18.24
CA GLU A 619 -6.06 36.78 18.89
C GLU A 619 -6.38 36.52 20.37
N GLN A 620 -6.02 35.33 20.89
CA GLN A 620 -6.34 34.87 22.26
C GLN A 620 -7.86 34.78 22.56
N ASP A 621 -8.67 34.51 21.55
CA ASP A 621 -10.11 34.27 21.65
C ASP A 621 -10.44 32.78 21.89
N GLU A 622 -11.68 32.51 22.31
CA GLU A 622 -12.18 31.15 22.51
C GLU A 622 -12.35 30.39 21.19
N LEU A 623 -11.94 29.12 21.20
CA LEU A 623 -12.05 28.21 20.06
C LEU A 623 -13.50 27.88 19.75
N ALA A 624 -13.90 28.04 18.49
CA ALA A 624 -15.22 27.66 18.00
C ALA A 624 -15.30 26.14 17.77
N LYS A 625 -16.45 25.55 18.11
CA LYS A 625 -16.71 24.13 17.90
C LYS A 625 -16.65 23.75 16.42
N MET A 626 -15.85 22.73 16.10
CA MET A 626 -15.73 22.17 14.74
C MET A 626 -16.44 20.83 14.67
N VAL A 627 -17.24 20.65 13.61
CA VAL A 627 -17.85 19.36 13.25
C VAL A 627 -17.12 18.84 12.01
N PRO A 628 -16.85 17.53 11.90
CA PRO A 628 -16.20 16.96 10.73
C PRO A 628 -16.90 17.35 9.43
N SER A 629 -16.11 17.68 8.42
CA SER A 629 -16.57 18.11 7.10
C SER A 629 -15.69 17.50 6.02
N PHE A 630 -16.30 17.18 4.89
CA PHE A 630 -15.64 16.51 3.77
C PHE A 630 -15.90 17.32 2.50
N SER A 631 -14.84 17.61 1.74
CA SER A 631 -14.94 18.37 0.50
C SER A 631 -15.92 17.72 -0.48
N ASP A 632 -16.71 18.56 -1.16
CA ASP A 632 -17.77 18.18 -2.11
C ASP A 632 -18.91 17.28 -1.56
N PHE A 633 -18.93 16.98 -0.25
CA PHE A 633 -19.97 16.14 0.34
C PHE A 633 -21.28 16.91 0.51
N SER A 634 -22.36 16.42 -0.10
CA SER A 634 -23.67 17.08 -0.08
C SER A 634 -24.64 16.56 1.00
N GLY A 635 -24.16 15.65 1.85
CA GLY A 635 -24.92 15.04 2.93
C GLY A 635 -24.89 15.88 4.20
N ASN A 636 -25.14 15.24 5.35
CA ASN A 636 -25.15 15.93 6.64
C ASN A 636 -24.39 15.13 7.69
N VAL A 637 -23.49 15.80 8.41
CA VAL A 637 -22.78 15.24 9.56
C VAL A 637 -23.42 15.79 10.83
N ARG A 638 -23.75 14.91 11.78
CA ARG A 638 -24.27 15.30 13.10
C ARG A 638 -23.47 14.63 14.18
N GLU A 639 -23.12 15.37 15.20
CA GLU A 639 -22.59 14.79 16.43
C GLU A 639 -23.75 14.19 17.24
N VAL A 640 -23.56 12.96 17.70
CA VAL A 640 -24.56 12.21 18.49
C VAL A 640 -24.12 12.10 19.94
N GLU A 641 -22.84 11.81 20.14
CA GLU A 641 -22.16 11.78 21.43
C GLU A 641 -20.80 12.46 21.23
N GLU A 642 -20.14 12.84 22.32
CA GLU A 642 -18.79 13.40 22.25
C GLU A 642 -17.87 12.50 21.43
N ASN A 643 -17.20 13.08 20.43
CA ASN A 643 -16.32 12.37 19.48
C ASN A 643 -17.01 11.25 18.66
N ARG A 644 -18.34 11.20 18.61
CA ARG A 644 -19.11 10.23 17.82
C ARG A 644 -20.08 10.93 16.87
N PHE A 645 -19.89 10.67 15.58
CA PHE A 645 -20.58 11.37 14.52
C PHE A 645 -21.40 10.41 13.66
N GLU A 646 -22.55 10.89 13.22
CA GLU A 646 -23.43 10.25 12.28
C GLU A 646 -23.33 10.97 10.93
N ILE A 647 -22.82 10.26 9.92
CA ILE A 647 -22.68 10.74 8.55
C ILE A 647 -23.89 10.23 7.76
N ARG A 648 -24.75 11.16 7.35
CA ARG A 648 -26.00 10.90 6.65
C ARG A 648 -25.86 11.20 5.17
N GLY A 649 -26.16 10.21 4.34
CA GLY A 649 -26.40 10.40 2.92
C GLY A 649 -27.69 11.20 2.66
N LYS A 650 -28.03 11.38 1.40
CA LYS A 650 -29.17 12.19 0.96
C LYS A 650 -29.98 11.43 -0.06
N PHE A 651 -31.29 11.42 0.13
CA PHE A 651 -32.23 10.95 -0.85
C PHE A 651 -33.36 11.96 -1.02
N THR A 652 -33.93 11.98 -2.22
CA THR A 652 -35.10 12.75 -2.60
C THR A 652 -36.22 11.78 -2.96
N VAL A 653 -37.45 12.25 -2.82
CA VAL A 653 -38.63 11.54 -3.31
C VAL A 653 -39.21 12.42 -4.40
N PRO A 654 -39.11 12.02 -5.69
CA PRO A 654 -39.71 12.78 -6.77
C PRO A 654 -41.21 12.96 -6.57
N SER A 655 -41.75 14.13 -6.91
CA SER A 655 -43.20 14.38 -6.89
C SER A 655 -43.91 13.38 -7.79
N GLN A 656 -44.61 12.43 -7.19
CA GLN A 656 -45.39 11.43 -7.92
C GLN A 656 -46.80 11.94 -8.22
N ARG A 657 -47.38 11.47 -9.33
CA ARG A 657 -48.83 11.58 -9.58
C ARG A 657 -49.58 10.95 -8.39
N LYS A 658 -50.66 11.59 -7.92
CA LYS A 658 -51.46 11.17 -6.74
C LYS A 658 -51.92 9.69 -6.77
N ASN A 659 -51.88 9.02 -7.93
CA ASN A 659 -52.33 7.63 -8.13
C ASN A 659 -51.22 6.62 -8.50
N ALA A 660 -49.93 6.91 -8.26
CA ALA A 660 -48.85 5.97 -8.58
C ALA A 660 -48.79 4.79 -7.58
N SER A 661 -48.90 3.55 -8.08
CA SER A 661 -48.94 2.33 -7.27
C SER A 661 -47.63 1.99 -6.55
N SER A 662 -46.49 2.35 -7.13
CA SER A 662 -45.14 2.19 -6.54
C SER A 662 -44.52 3.55 -6.24
N LEU A 663 -43.82 3.63 -5.10
CA LEU A 663 -43.05 4.80 -4.71
C LEU A 663 -41.67 4.75 -5.36
N SER A 664 -41.21 5.88 -5.91
CA SER A 664 -39.85 6.04 -6.42
C SER A 664 -39.03 6.88 -5.46
N ILE A 665 -37.76 6.51 -5.29
CA ILE A 665 -36.79 7.19 -4.44
C ILE A 665 -35.53 7.43 -5.25
N GLU A 666 -34.93 8.59 -5.08
CA GLU A 666 -33.68 8.94 -5.71
C GLU A 666 -32.61 9.18 -4.64
N ILE A 667 -31.61 8.31 -4.59
CA ILE A 667 -30.45 8.47 -3.69
C ILE A 667 -29.43 9.34 -4.43
N VAL A 668 -29.19 10.54 -3.91
CA VAL A 668 -28.30 11.55 -4.50
C VAL A 668 -26.96 11.69 -3.77
N GLU A 669 -26.84 11.07 -2.59
CA GLU A 669 -25.60 11.09 -1.81
C GLU A 669 -25.49 9.86 -0.91
N LEU A 670 -24.31 9.26 -0.83
CA LEU A 670 -23.98 8.16 0.08
C LEU A 670 -23.15 8.67 1.26
N PRO A 671 -23.22 8.03 2.44
CA PRO A 671 -22.28 8.31 3.53
C PRO A 671 -20.83 8.20 3.07
N VAL A 672 -19.96 9.04 3.64
CA VAL A 672 -18.51 9.00 3.38
C VAL A 672 -17.93 7.63 3.77
N GLY A 673 -17.06 7.08 2.94
CA GLY A 673 -16.51 5.72 3.06
C GLY A 673 -17.35 4.62 2.40
N GLU A 674 -18.56 4.93 1.92
CA GLU A 674 -19.38 4.00 1.13
C GLU A 674 -19.26 4.33 -0.38
N TRP A 675 -18.64 3.40 -1.11
CA TRP A 675 -18.32 3.56 -2.53
C TRP A 675 -19.45 3.06 -3.43
N THR A 676 -19.63 3.67 -4.61
CA THR A 676 -20.79 3.40 -5.47
C THR A 676 -20.91 1.92 -5.87
N ASN A 677 -19.80 1.29 -6.28
CA ASN A 677 -19.81 -0.11 -6.70
C ASN A 677 -20.06 -1.06 -5.52
N ARG A 678 -19.43 -0.75 -4.37
CA ARG A 678 -19.62 -1.50 -3.13
C ARG A 678 -21.06 -1.44 -2.64
N TYR A 679 -21.67 -0.26 -2.69
CA TYR A 679 -23.05 -0.03 -2.30
C TYR A 679 -24.03 -0.79 -3.20
N LYS A 680 -23.80 -0.75 -4.52
CA LYS A 680 -24.58 -1.49 -5.50
C LYS A 680 -24.55 -3.00 -5.22
N GLN A 681 -23.36 -3.57 -5.02
CA GLN A 681 -23.16 -5.00 -4.79
C GLN A 681 -23.70 -5.47 -3.43
N ASN A 682 -23.39 -4.74 -2.36
CA ASN A 682 -23.64 -5.21 -1.00
C ASN A 682 -25.01 -4.78 -0.44
N ILE A 683 -25.61 -3.73 -1.00
CA ILE A 683 -26.87 -3.16 -0.50
C ILE A 683 -27.98 -3.33 -1.53
N LEU A 684 -27.85 -2.75 -2.72
CA LEU A 684 -28.95 -2.69 -3.68
C LEU A 684 -29.34 -4.06 -4.26
N HIS A 685 -28.36 -4.86 -4.73
CA HIS A 685 -28.64 -6.20 -5.25
C HIS A 685 -29.32 -7.11 -4.20
N PRO A 686 -28.82 -7.21 -2.95
CA PRO A 686 -29.50 -7.97 -1.90
C PRO A 686 -30.92 -7.47 -1.59
N LEU A 687 -31.17 -6.15 -1.63
CA LEU A 687 -32.52 -5.60 -1.42
C LEU A 687 -33.48 -5.93 -2.58
N GLN A 688 -32.96 -6.01 -3.81
CA GLN A 688 -33.71 -6.47 -4.98
C GLN A 688 -34.05 -7.95 -4.87
N THR A 689 -33.09 -8.81 -4.50
CA THR A 689 -33.33 -10.25 -4.27
C THR A 689 -34.35 -10.50 -3.16
N LYS A 690 -34.37 -9.65 -2.12
CA LYS A 690 -35.37 -9.69 -1.03
C LYS A 690 -36.75 -9.14 -1.42
N GLY A 691 -36.93 -8.62 -2.64
CA GLY A 691 -38.21 -8.08 -3.11
C GLY A 691 -38.62 -6.72 -2.52
N LEU A 692 -37.70 -6.00 -1.88
CA LEU A 692 -37.96 -4.65 -1.34
C LEU A 692 -37.92 -3.58 -2.44
N ILE A 693 -37.08 -3.79 -3.46
CA ILE A 693 -36.93 -2.93 -4.63
C ILE A 693 -37.33 -3.75 -5.86
N SER A 694 -38.15 -3.19 -6.76
CA SER A 694 -38.49 -3.84 -8.03
C SER A 694 -37.36 -3.68 -9.04
N SER A 695 -36.86 -2.46 -9.19
CA SER A 695 -35.79 -2.12 -10.11
C SER A 695 -35.00 -0.91 -9.61
N PHE A 696 -33.77 -0.74 -10.10
CA PHE A 696 -33.02 0.48 -9.94
C PHE A 696 -32.29 0.87 -11.22
N LYS A 697 -32.07 2.17 -11.39
CA LYS A 697 -31.33 2.78 -12.50
C LYS A 697 -30.20 3.65 -11.95
N GLU A 698 -29.14 3.77 -12.73
CA GLU A 698 -27.89 4.41 -12.35
C GLU A 698 -27.63 5.62 -13.27
N TYR A 699 -27.39 6.79 -12.67
CA TYR A 699 -27.15 8.04 -13.38
C TYR A 699 -25.97 8.80 -12.74
N HIS A 700 -24.94 8.05 -12.34
CA HIS A 700 -23.75 8.56 -11.66
C HIS A 700 -22.87 9.42 -12.58
N THR A 701 -22.03 10.25 -11.96
CA THR A 701 -20.82 10.79 -12.57
C THR A 701 -19.60 10.31 -11.78
N GLU A 702 -18.39 10.58 -12.27
CA GLU A 702 -17.13 10.28 -11.56
C GLU A 702 -17.05 10.83 -10.12
N ARG A 703 -17.77 11.92 -9.83
CA ARG A 703 -17.78 12.59 -8.52
C ARG A 703 -19.09 12.42 -7.74
N ARG A 704 -20.24 12.28 -8.43
CA ARG A 704 -21.57 12.33 -7.81
C ARG A 704 -22.34 11.03 -7.99
N VAL A 705 -23.06 10.63 -6.95
CA VAL A 705 -23.87 9.41 -6.94
C VAL A 705 -25.33 9.75 -7.24
N ARG A 706 -25.98 8.97 -8.12
CA ARG A 706 -27.42 9.07 -8.38
C ARG A 706 -28.01 7.69 -8.69
N PHE A 707 -28.72 7.11 -7.73
CA PHE A 707 -29.52 5.91 -7.93
C PHE A 707 -31.01 6.26 -7.95
N VAL A 708 -31.74 5.83 -8.98
CA VAL A 708 -33.20 5.95 -9.04
C VAL A 708 -33.80 4.58 -8.78
N LEU A 709 -34.46 4.44 -7.64
CA LEU A 709 -35.05 3.20 -7.15
C LEU A 709 -36.57 3.19 -7.37
N GLU A 710 -37.09 2.05 -7.79
CA GLU A 710 -38.52 1.76 -7.76
C GLU A 710 -38.79 0.75 -6.63
N LEU A 711 -39.61 1.15 -5.65
CA LEU A 711 -39.94 0.28 -4.52
C LEU A 711 -41.04 -0.70 -4.90
N SER A 712 -41.04 -1.88 -4.26
CA SER A 712 -42.16 -2.81 -4.38
C SER A 712 -43.45 -2.19 -3.82
N LYS A 713 -44.61 -2.65 -4.29
CA LYS A 713 -45.92 -2.10 -3.88
C LYS A 713 -46.14 -2.22 -2.37
N GLU A 714 -45.74 -3.36 -1.79
CA GLU A 714 -45.82 -3.64 -0.36
C GLU A 714 -44.94 -2.69 0.45
N PHE A 715 -43.68 -2.53 0.04
CA PHE A 715 -42.76 -1.62 0.73
C PHE A 715 -43.18 -0.15 0.56
N SER A 716 -43.67 0.21 -0.63
CA SER A 716 -44.25 1.54 -0.91
C SER A 716 -45.42 1.87 0.02
N ALA A 717 -46.30 0.90 0.28
CA ALA A 717 -47.43 1.09 1.20
C ALA A 717 -46.96 1.28 2.64
N ARG A 718 -45.91 0.55 3.07
CA ARG A 718 -45.28 0.70 4.39
C ARG A 718 -44.70 2.11 4.57
N CYS A 719 -43.95 2.60 3.59
CA CYS A 719 -43.32 3.92 3.64
C CYS A 719 -44.29 5.11 3.53
N ARG A 720 -45.55 4.91 3.09
CA ARG A 720 -46.55 5.99 3.00
C ARG A 720 -47.25 6.30 4.32
N ARG A 721 -47.19 5.41 5.33
CA ARG A 721 -47.76 5.67 6.66
C ARG A 721 -46.88 6.72 7.37
N GLN A 722 -47.48 7.84 7.76
CA GLN A 722 -46.85 9.17 7.80
C GLN A 722 -45.83 9.45 8.91
N THR A 723 -45.59 8.54 9.86
CA THR A 723 -44.62 8.74 10.95
C THR A 723 -43.41 7.82 10.78
N GLY A 724 -42.22 8.40 10.58
CA GLY A 724 -40.96 7.64 10.52
C GLY A 724 -40.49 7.20 9.12
N ARG A 725 -41.19 7.58 8.05
CA ARG A 725 -40.80 7.31 6.64
C ARG A 725 -39.32 7.64 6.38
N TYR A 726 -38.88 8.82 6.80
CA TYR A 726 -37.50 9.24 6.56
C TYR A 726 -36.49 8.33 7.28
N GLY A 727 -36.73 8.01 8.56
CA GLY A 727 -35.87 7.12 9.34
C GLY A 727 -35.85 5.68 8.82
N GLU A 728 -37.00 5.13 8.43
CA GLU A 728 -37.09 3.78 7.86
C GLU A 728 -36.31 3.68 6.54
N LEU A 729 -36.42 4.69 5.67
CA LEU A 729 -35.69 4.73 4.41
C LEU A 729 -34.19 4.87 4.62
N MET A 730 -33.76 5.80 5.48
CA MET A 730 -32.34 5.97 5.81
C MET A 730 -31.72 4.68 6.35
N LYS A 731 -32.44 3.95 7.23
CA LYS A 731 -31.98 2.68 7.80
C LYS A 731 -31.98 1.55 6.77
N THR A 732 -33.06 1.40 6.01
CA THR A 732 -33.20 0.30 5.03
C THR A 732 -32.16 0.39 3.93
N PHE A 733 -31.92 1.59 3.42
CA PHE A 733 -30.92 1.87 2.39
C PHE A 733 -29.51 2.11 2.95
N LYS A 734 -29.30 1.92 4.27
CA LYS A 734 -28.02 2.15 4.95
C LYS A 734 -27.35 3.49 4.58
N LEU A 735 -28.16 4.56 4.53
CA LEU A 735 -27.71 5.93 4.26
C LEU A 735 -27.23 6.65 5.52
N ILE A 736 -26.93 5.88 6.58
CA ILE A 736 -26.40 6.36 7.85
C ILE A 736 -25.17 5.53 8.17
N SER A 737 -24.04 6.20 8.33
CA SER A 737 -22.81 5.62 8.86
C SER A 737 -22.46 6.30 10.18
N THR A 738 -22.01 5.53 11.17
CA THR A 738 -21.56 6.06 12.45
C THR A 738 -20.05 5.91 12.53
N VAL A 739 -19.36 7.00 12.84
CA VAL A 739 -17.90 7.05 12.99
C VAL A 739 -17.54 7.62 14.35
N SER A 740 -16.49 7.09 14.96
CA SER A 740 -15.93 7.60 16.22
C SER A 740 -14.52 8.12 15.97
N SER A 741 -14.21 9.24 16.61
CA SER A 741 -12.90 9.88 16.65
C SER A 741 -12.25 9.74 18.03
N ASN A 742 -12.58 8.69 18.79
CA ASN A 742 -12.05 8.48 20.15
C ASN A 742 -10.57 8.07 20.16
N SER A 743 -10.04 7.62 19.02
CA SER A 743 -8.66 7.13 18.89
C SER A 743 -7.81 8.12 18.10
N MET A 744 -7.61 9.33 18.62
CA MET A 744 -6.69 10.32 18.03
C MET A 744 -5.30 10.14 18.64
N VAL A 745 -4.54 9.17 18.14
CA VAL A 745 -3.16 8.92 18.56
C VAL A 745 -2.22 9.48 17.49
N LEU A 746 -1.32 10.37 17.86
CA LEU A 746 -0.37 11.02 16.94
C LEU A 746 1.02 11.05 17.58
N PHE A 747 2.05 11.21 16.76
CA PHE A 747 3.37 11.56 17.28
C PHE A 747 3.41 13.04 17.63
N ASP A 748 3.83 13.34 18.85
CA ASP A 748 4.11 14.70 19.31
C ASP A 748 5.35 15.28 18.58
N PRO A 749 5.68 16.56 18.77
CA PRO A 749 6.83 17.19 18.12
C PRO A 749 8.18 16.58 18.48
N HIS A 750 8.27 15.82 19.57
CA HIS A 750 9.46 15.12 20.06
C HIS A 750 9.52 13.66 19.60
N GLY A 751 8.51 13.17 18.87
CA GLY A 751 8.46 11.79 18.38
C GLY A 751 7.86 10.78 19.37
N HIS A 752 7.20 11.23 20.43
CA HIS A 752 6.48 10.34 21.37
C HIS A 752 5.02 10.16 20.94
N LEU A 753 4.46 8.98 21.21
CA LEU A 753 3.04 8.72 20.97
C LEU A 753 2.19 9.40 22.05
N LYS A 754 1.22 10.19 21.62
CA LYS A 754 0.28 10.89 22.50
C LYS A 754 -1.16 10.65 22.05
N HIS A 755 -2.03 10.40 23.01
CA HIS A 755 -3.47 10.34 22.79
C HIS A 755 -4.08 11.72 23.04
N TYR A 756 -4.88 12.17 22.08
CA TYR A 756 -5.60 13.43 22.12
C TYR A 756 -7.08 13.15 22.38
N THR A 757 -7.65 13.84 23.37
CA THR A 757 -9.07 13.69 23.71
C THR A 757 -9.96 14.56 22.83
N THR A 758 -9.48 15.75 22.45
CA THR A 758 -10.23 16.68 21.60
C THR A 758 -9.40 17.19 20.41
N VAL A 759 -10.09 17.62 19.34
CA VAL A 759 -9.44 18.28 18.19
C VAL A 759 -8.77 19.61 18.58
N PHE A 760 -9.21 20.23 19.68
CA PHE A 760 -8.61 21.47 20.18
C PHE A 760 -7.24 21.24 20.80
N ASP A 761 -7.01 20.08 21.41
CA ASP A 761 -5.70 19.74 21.98
C ASP A 761 -4.65 19.57 20.87
N ILE A 762 -5.04 18.95 19.76
CA ILE A 762 -4.23 18.86 18.53
C ILE A 762 -3.91 20.27 18.01
N MET A 763 -4.92 21.14 17.95
CA MET A 763 -4.75 22.49 17.43
C MET A 763 -3.83 23.35 18.31
N ARG A 764 -3.97 23.27 19.64
CA ARG A 764 -3.08 23.98 20.59
C ARG A 764 -1.64 23.49 20.48
N GLU A 765 -1.43 22.18 20.38
CA GLU A 765 -0.08 21.63 20.25
C GLU A 765 0.61 22.06 18.96
N HIS A 766 -0.10 21.98 17.83
CA HIS A 766 0.39 22.52 16.56
C HIS A 766 0.65 24.04 16.66
N PHE A 767 -0.26 24.81 17.28
CA PHE A 767 -0.13 26.25 17.43
C PHE A 767 1.15 26.66 18.17
N HIS A 768 1.48 25.98 19.28
CA HIS A 768 2.69 26.28 20.04
C HIS A 768 3.97 26.02 19.24
N VAL A 769 4.01 24.93 18.47
CA VAL A 769 5.13 24.63 17.58
C VAL A 769 5.25 25.68 16.48
N ARG A 770 4.12 26.00 15.83
CA ARG A 770 4.09 26.96 14.71
C ARG A 770 4.49 28.36 15.15
N ARG A 771 4.01 28.81 16.31
CA ARG A 771 4.43 30.10 16.91
C ARG A 771 5.94 30.16 17.10
N ARG A 772 6.56 29.12 17.69
CA ARG A 772 8.01 29.07 17.87
C ARG A 772 8.74 29.13 16.53
N LYS A 773 8.22 28.45 15.50
CA LYS A 773 8.80 28.51 14.14
C LYS A 773 8.70 29.90 13.51
N TYR A 774 7.67 30.68 13.78
CA TYR A 774 7.63 32.10 13.35
C TYR A 774 8.66 32.96 14.09
N GLU A 775 8.86 32.74 15.39
CA GLU A 775 9.88 33.43 16.18
C GLU A 775 11.30 33.10 15.62
N GLU A 776 11.58 31.82 15.37
CA GLU A 776 12.82 31.34 14.75
C GLU A 776 13.00 31.89 13.32
N ARG A 777 11.94 31.91 12.51
CA ARG A 777 11.94 32.48 11.15
C ARG A 777 12.33 33.95 11.17
N LYS A 778 11.71 34.75 12.04
CA LYS A 778 12.03 36.17 12.17
C LYS A 778 13.49 36.37 12.54
N GLU A 779 14.00 35.59 13.51
CA GLU A 779 15.41 35.67 13.91
C GLU A 779 16.36 35.31 12.75
N TYR A 780 16.06 34.23 12.03
CA TYR A 780 16.82 33.79 10.87
C TYR A 780 16.82 34.83 9.75
N GLU A 781 15.65 35.33 9.35
CA GLU A 781 15.49 36.36 8.33
C GLU A 781 16.22 37.66 8.72
N THR A 782 16.14 38.06 9.99
CA THR A 782 16.86 39.23 10.53
C THR A 782 18.37 39.07 10.40
N ARG A 783 18.93 37.94 10.83
CA ARG A 783 20.37 37.67 10.73
C ARG A 783 20.85 37.59 9.28
N MET A 784 20.07 36.95 8.40
CA MET A 784 20.37 36.85 6.98
C MET A 784 20.36 38.22 6.30
N LEU A 785 19.31 39.02 6.51
CA LEU A 785 19.18 40.36 5.93
C LEU A 785 20.24 41.31 6.48
N ASP A 786 20.60 41.20 7.76
CA ASP A 786 21.71 41.97 8.34
C ASP A 786 23.05 41.61 7.68
N ALA A 787 23.35 40.33 7.50
CA ALA A 787 24.56 39.89 6.80
C ALA A 787 24.60 40.38 5.34
N GLN A 788 23.46 40.32 4.63
CA GLN A 788 23.35 40.83 3.26
C GLN A 788 23.54 42.36 3.19
N ARG A 789 22.93 43.10 4.12
CA ARG A 789 23.09 44.55 4.27
C ARG A 789 24.55 44.91 4.51
N ARG A 790 25.18 44.27 5.48
CA ARG A 790 26.60 44.46 5.83
C ARG A 790 27.52 44.18 4.64
N ARG A 791 27.28 43.09 3.89
CA ARG A 791 28.02 42.80 2.66
C ARG A 791 27.89 43.94 1.63
N LEU A 792 26.68 44.44 1.39
CA LEU A 792 26.42 45.55 0.46
C LEU A 792 27.08 46.86 0.95
N GLU A 793 27.05 47.13 2.25
CA GLU A 793 27.71 48.31 2.84
C GLU A 793 29.23 48.25 2.68
N ASN A 794 29.85 47.09 2.87
CA ASN A 794 31.28 46.93 2.59
C ASN A 794 31.61 47.05 1.11
N GLN A 795 30.75 46.52 0.21
CA GLN A 795 30.92 46.70 -1.23
C GLN A 795 30.85 48.19 -1.62
N LEU A 796 29.89 48.92 -1.08
CA LEU A 796 29.75 50.36 -1.28
C LEU A 796 31.00 51.11 -0.79
N ARG A 797 31.41 50.87 0.47
CA ARG A 797 32.60 51.46 1.08
C ARG A 797 33.86 51.15 0.27
N PHE A 798 33.99 49.93 -0.26
CA PHE A 798 35.14 49.52 -1.06
C PHE A 798 35.20 50.25 -2.40
N VAL A 799 34.08 50.36 -3.11
CA VAL A 799 34.00 51.09 -4.38
C VAL A 799 34.30 52.57 -4.14
N GLU A 800 33.70 53.18 -3.13
CA GLU A 800 33.96 54.59 -2.76
C GLU A 800 35.43 54.82 -2.40
N ALA A 801 36.01 53.97 -1.55
CA ALA A 801 37.42 54.06 -1.14
C ALA A 801 38.41 53.79 -2.29
N THR A 802 38.02 53.00 -3.28
CA THR A 802 38.86 52.76 -4.47
C THR A 802 38.79 53.95 -5.43
N ILE A 803 37.63 54.59 -5.57
CA ILE A 803 37.45 55.81 -6.40
C ILE A 803 38.15 57.02 -5.77
N SER A 804 38.08 57.19 -4.44
CA SER A 804 38.80 58.26 -3.72
C SER A 804 40.32 58.04 -3.68
N GLY A 805 40.77 56.80 -3.93
CA GLY A 805 42.16 56.40 -3.90
C GLY A 805 42.70 56.10 -2.50
N ASP A 806 41.82 55.86 -1.52
CA ASP A 806 42.17 55.43 -0.16
C ASP A 806 42.59 53.95 -0.13
N VAL A 807 41.92 53.10 -0.92
CA VAL A 807 42.33 51.72 -1.17
C VAL A 807 43.11 51.66 -2.48
N ARG A 808 44.39 51.30 -2.39
CA ARG A 808 45.30 51.22 -3.54
C ARG A 808 45.83 49.79 -3.72
N PRO A 809 45.19 48.96 -4.56
CA PRO A 809 45.65 47.60 -4.83
C PRO A 809 46.96 47.55 -5.63
N HIS A 810 47.26 48.61 -6.39
CA HIS A 810 48.39 48.63 -7.32
C HIS A 810 49.74 48.58 -6.56
N GLY A 811 50.53 47.54 -6.85
CA GLY A 811 51.90 47.39 -6.34
C GLY A 811 52.02 46.77 -4.93
N LYS A 812 50.93 46.32 -4.31
CA LYS A 812 50.95 45.63 -3.00
C LYS A 812 50.85 44.11 -3.13
N HIS A 813 51.41 43.38 -2.16
CA HIS A 813 51.12 41.96 -2.02
C HIS A 813 49.68 41.75 -1.51
N LEU A 814 49.03 40.66 -1.93
CA LEU A 814 47.62 40.37 -1.56
C LEU A 814 47.42 40.32 -0.03
N SER A 815 48.33 39.69 0.69
CA SER A 815 48.30 39.59 2.15
C SER A 815 48.41 40.96 2.85
N GLU A 816 49.18 41.89 2.27
CA GLU A 816 49.30 43.26 2.79
C GLU A 816 48.02 44.05 2.53
N LEU A 817 47.44 43.92 1.32
CA LEU A 817 46.17 44.55 0.97
C LEU A 817 45.03 44.08 1.88
N GLU A 818 44.94 42.78 2.14
CA GLU A 818 43.94 42.22 3.07
C GLU A 818 44.12 42.76 4.49
N SER A 819 45.37 42.84 4.98
CA SER A 819 45.67 43.41 6.30
C SER A 819 45.27 44.88 6.38
N ASP A 820 45.56 45.67 5.35
CA ASP A 820 45.19 47.08 5.27
C ASP A 820 43.67 47.24 5.26
N MET A 821 42.95 46.44 4.46
CA MET A 821 41.49 46.47 4.42
C MET A 821 40.88 46.11 5.78
N ARG A 822 41.39 45.09 6.48
CA ARG A 822 40.94 44.77 7.85
C ARG A 822 41.21 45.91 8.82
N SER A 823 42.35 46.61 8.69
CA SER A 823 42.66 47.79 9.51
C SER A 823 41.72 48.97 9.26
N MET A 824 41.17 49.07 8.04
CA MET A 824 40.12 50.05 7.67
C MET A 824 38.71 49.60 8.08
N GLY A 825 38.59 48.45 8.76
CA GLY A 825 37.31 47.91 9.23
C GLY A 825 36.45 47.29 8.12
N PHE A 826 37.06 46.76 7.06
CA PHE A 826 36.39 45.80 6.18
C PHE A 826 36.36 44.43 6.86
N GLU A 827 35.17 43.84 6.94
CA GLU A 827 34.96 42.49 7.48
C GLU A 827 35.09 41.44 6.36
N ASP A 828 35.48 40.22 6.73
CA ASP A 828 35.38 39.05 5.85
C ASP A 828 33.90 38.80 5.49
N ASP A 829 33.60 38.17 4.33
CA ASP A 829 32.23 38.10 3.77
C ASP A 829 31.17 37.75 4.82
N PRO A 830 30.31 38.72 5.23
CA PRO A 830 29.34 38.53 6.30
C PRO A 830 28.34 37.40 6.01
N VAL A 831 28.04 37.17 4.74
CA VAL A 831 27.08 36.13 4.31
C VAL A 831 27.71 34.76 4.42
N GLN A 832 28.98 34.60 4.06
CA GLN A 832 29.71 33.33 4.24
C GLN A 832 29.90 33.05 5.72
N ALA A 833 30.28 34.05 6.50
CA ALA A 833 30.42 33.92 7.96
C ALA A 833 29.11 33.51 8.63
N TRP A 834 27.98 34.10 8.21
CA TRP A 834 26.65 33.72 8.69
C TRP A 834 26.26 32.28 8.32
N LYS A 835 26.69 31.78 7.15
CA LYS A 835 26.48 30.38 6.74
C LYS A 835 27.45 29.38 7.39
N ASN A 836 28.35 29.84 8.27
CA ASN A 836 29.46 29.05 8.79
C ASN A 836 30.38 28.49 7.69
N GLU A 837 30.50 29.21 6.57
CA GLU A 837 31.46 28.93 5.50
C GLU A 837 32.77 29.70 5.75
N ALA A 838 33.86 29.29 5.08
CA ALA A 838 35.12 30.04 5.14
C ALA A 838 34.92 31.43 4.51
N ALA A 839 34.93 32.46 5.34
CA ALA A 839 34.75 33.84 4.94
C ALA A 839 36.10 34.53 4.76
N ASP A 840 36.24 35.29 3.68
CA ASP A 840 37.41 36.12 3.39
C ASP A 840 37.00 37.43 2.68
N LEU A 841 37.98 38.25 2.32
CA LEU A 841 37.77 39.51 1.59
C LEU A 841 37.60 39.30 0.07
N SER A 842 37.49 38.06 -0.41
CA SER A 842 37.44 37.76 -1.85
C SER A 842 36.25 38.42 -2.54
N TYR A 843 35.12 38.60 -1.84
CA TYR A 843 33.92 39.26 -2.36
C TYR A 843 34.11 40.75 -2.71
N LEU A 844 35.17 41.38 -2.18
CA LEU A 844 35.58 42.74 -2.50
C LEU A 844 36.74 42.73 -3.51
N ILE A 845 37.77 41.93 -3.25
CA ILE A 845 39.00 41.90 -4.06
C ILE A 845 38.74 41.40 -5.48
N ASN A 846 37.86 40.41 -5.64
CA ASN A 846 37.50 39.87 -6.95
C ASN A 846 36.40 40.69 -7.67
N MET A 847 36.07 41.89 -7.17
CA MET A 847 35.09 42.75 -7.82
C MET A 847 35.61 43.21 -9.20
N PRO A 848 34.85 43.03 -10.29
CA PRO A 848 35.28 43.45 -11.62
C PRO A 848 35.55 44.96 -11.67
N LEU A 849 36.63 45.37 -12.34
CA LEU A 849 36.97 46.79 -12.54
C LEU A 849 35.83 47.61 -13.16
N SER A 850 34.97 46.98 -13.97
CA SER A 850 33.79 47.62 -14.55
C SER A 850 32.75 48.08 -13.53
N ARG A 851 32.81 47.58 -12.28
CA ARG A 851 31.94 47.99 -11.16
C ARG A 851 32.55 49.13 -10.32
N LEU A 852 33.77 49.57 -10.62
CA LEU A 852 34.41 50.69 -9.93
C LEU A 852 34.03 52.02 -10.59
N THR A 853 32.73 52.31 -10.65
CA THR A 853 32.16 53.52 -11.28
C THR A 853 31.21 54.24 -10.34
N VAL A 854 30.99 55.54 -10.58
CA VAL A 854 30.02 56.34 -9.83
C VAL A 854 28.58 55.80 -9.98
N GLU A 855 28.25 55.25 -11.16
CA GLU A 855 26.97 54.61 -11.43
C GLU A 855 26.73 53.40 -10.52
N GLU A 856 27.76 52.61 -10.25
CA GLU A 856 27.65 51.46 -9.35
C GLU A 856 27.54 51.90 -7.87
N VAL A 857 28.16 53.02 -7.49
CA VAL A 857 27.97 53.63 -6.15
C VAL A 857 26.50 53.98 -5.94
N GLU A 858 25.86 54.71 -6.86
CA GLU A 858 24.43 55.06 -6.74
C GLU A 858 23.54 53.81 -6.66
N LYS A 859 23.85 52.79 -7.46
CA LYS A 859 23.13 51.51 -7.45
C LYS A 859 23.31 50.77 -6.13
N LEU A 860 24.53 50.68 -5.59
CA LEU A 860 24.82 50.04 -4.30
C LEU A 860 24.17 50.81 -3.14
N GLN A 861 24.18 52.16 -3.17
CA GLN A 861 23.46 52.98 -2.19
C GLN A 861 21.96 52.67 -2.17
N ASN A 862 21.33 52.60 -3.35
CA ASN A 862 19.93 52.20 -3.46
C ASN A 862 19.67 50.78 -2.94
N GLN A 863 20.58 49.83 -3.21
CA GLN A 863 20.48 48.46 -2.71
C GLN A 863 20.64 48.38 -1.19
N VAL A 864 21.59 49.12 -0.61
CA VAL A 864 21.78 49.22 0.84
C VAL A 864 20.53 49.80 1.50
N GLN A 865 19.97 50.89 0.97
CA GLN A 865 18.75 51.48 1.52
C GLN A 865 17.57 50.51 1.44
N THR A 866 17.36 49.86 0.28
CA THR A 866 16.32 48.84 0.11
C THR A 866 16.51 47.67 1.11
N SER A 867 17.75 47.26 1.35
CA SER A 867 18.06 46.19 2.31
C SER A 867 17.81 46.62 3.76
N ARG A 868 18.09 47.88 4.12
CA ARG A 868 17.76 48.46 5.43
C ARG A 868 16.26 48.51 5.64
N ASP A 869 15.51 49.04 4.67
CA ASP A 869 14.04 49.13 4.77
C ASP A 869 13.42 47.73 4.94
N LYS A 870 13.93 46.72 4.25
CA LYS A 870 13.49 45.32 4.42
C LYS A 870 13.80 44.78 5.82
N LEU A 871 15.02 45.02 6.33
CA LEU A 871 15.43 44.58 7.66
C LEU A 871 14.56 45.25 8.73
N ASP A 872 14.34 46.56 8.63
CA ASP A 872 13.51 47.32 9.56
C ASP A 872 12.06 46.82 9.55
N ASN A 873 11.49 46.53 8.37
CA ASN A 873 10.17 45.93 8.26
C ASN A 873 10.08 44.58 8.96
N VAL A 874 11.06 43.67 8.78
CA VAL A 874 11.08 42.36 9.45
C VAL A 874 11.22 42.51 10.97
N ILE A 875 12.07 43.42 11.44
CA ILE A 875 12.25 43.70 12.87
C ILE A 875 10.95 44.23 13.50
N GLN A 876 10.24 45.11 12.80
CA GLN A 876 9.00 45.71 13.29
C GLN A 876 7.79 44.75 13.23
N THR A 877 7.78 43.80 12.30
CA THR A 877 6.68 42.85 12.13
C THR A 877 6.65 41.85 13.30
N SER A 878 5.52 41.72 13.98
CA SER A 878 5.35 40.71 15.03
C SER A 878 5.12 39.31 14.44
N TRP A 879 5.32 38.26 15.24
CA TRP A 879 5.03 36.89 14.78
C TRP A 879 3.53 36.72 14.45
N GLN A 880 2.64 37.44 15.15
CA GLN A 880 1.21 37.46 14.88
C GLN A 880 0.93 38.04 13.50
N ASP A 881 1.50 39.21 13.19
CA ASP A 881 1.27 39.89 11.92
C ASP A 881 1.80 39.06 10.75
N SER A 882 2.98 38.45 10.89
CA SER A 882 3.53 37.55 9.88
C SER A 882 2.62 36.34 9.63
N TRP A 883 2.10 35.72 10.69
CA TRP A 883 1.22 34.56 10.54
C TRP A 883 -0.15 34.95 9.96
N LEU A 884 -0.75 36.05 10.41
CA LEU A 884 -2.00 36.55 9.86
C LEU A 884 -1.87 36.91 8.37
N ALA A 885 -0.73 37.46 7.95
CA ALA A 885 -0.45 37.72 6.54
C ALA A 885 -0.40 36.42 5.71
N ASP A 886 0.30 35.38 6.20
CA ASP A 886 0.36 34.09 5.52
C ASP A 886 -1.04 33.41 5.43
N LEU A 887 -1.85 33.49 6.50
CA LEU A 887 -3.23 32.98 6.51
C LEU A 887 -4.11 33.75 5.51
N GLN A 888 -3.98 35.07 5.45
CA GLN A 888 -4.74 35.89 4.51
C GLN A 888 -4.38 35.59 3.05
N VAL A 889 -3.10 35.29 2.76
CA VAL A 889 -2.69 34.83 1.44
C VAL A 889 -3.33 33.48 1.12
N LEU A 890 -3.36 32.55 2.08
CA LEU A 890 -3.99 31.24 1.88
C LEU A 890 -5.49 31.35 1.57
N GLU A 891 -6.24 32.20 2.28
CA GLU A 891 -7.68 32.41 2.07
C GLU A 891 -7.98 33.06 0.71
N ARG A 892 -7.16 34.02 0.28
CA ARG A 892 -7.34 34.74 -0.99
C ARG A 892 -7.06 33.87 -2.22
N VAL A 893 -6.46 32.69 -2.06
CA VAL A 893 -6.15 31.74 -3.15
C VAL A 893 -7.29 30.70 -3.33
N GLY A 894 -8.46 30.95 -2.74
CA GLY A 894 -9.70 30.20 -3.01
C GLY A 894 -10.10 30.12 -4.49
N PRO A 895 -11.06 29.25 -4.87
CA PRO A 895 -11.37 28.97 -6.27
C PRO A 895 -11.78 30.24 -7.02
N VAL A 896 -11.00 30.61 -8.04
CA VAL A 896 -11.26 31.75 -8.92
C VAL A 896 -12.42 31.42 -9.85
N GLU A 897 -13.51 32.18 -9.78
CA GLU A 897 -14.70 31.98 -10.61
C GLU A 897 -14.47 32.49 -12.05
N LYS A 898 -13.75 33.61 -12.20
CA LYS A 898 -13.48 34.22 -13.51
C LYS A 898 -12.21 35.09 -13.50
N LEU A 899 -11.42 34.99 -14.57
CA LEU A 899 -10.29 35.87 -14.86
C LEU A 899 -10.67 36.76 -16.05
N SER A 900 -10.64 38.08 -15.89
CA SER A 900 -10.79 39.02 -17.00
C SER A 900 -9.60 39.98 -17.06
N VAL A 901 -9.06 40.20 -18.26
CA VAL A 901 -7.92 41.10 -18.47
C VAL A 901 -8.45 42.44 -18.95
N THR A 902 -8.12 43.51 -18.24
CA THR A 902 -8.51 44.88 -18.61
C THR A 902 -7.28 45.78 -18.70
N ASP A 903 -7.30 46.67 -19.69
CA ASP A 903 -6.24 47.65 -19.91
C ASP A 903 -6.66 48.98 -19.25
N LYS A 904 -5.89 49.47 -18.29
CA LYS A 904 -6.13 50.78 -17.64
C LYS A 904 -4.79 51.51 -17.50
N ASN A 905 -4.73 52.78 -17.87
CA ASN A 905 -3.52 53.61 -17.77
C ASN A 905 -2.22 52.97 -18.34
N SER A 906 -2.31 52.28 -19.49
CA SER A 906 -1.18 51.61 -20.15
C SER A 906 -0.61 50.38 -19.42
N TYR A 907 -1.27 49.90 -18.36
CA TYR A 907 -0.94 48.66 -17.68
C TYR A 907 -2.05 47.62 -17.90
N ARG A 908 -1.64 46.36 -18.09
CA ARG A 908 -2.55 45.20 -18.14
C ARG A 908 -2.83 44.74 -16.71
N PHE A 909 -4.09 44.72 -16.31
CA PHE A 909 -4.52 44.18 -15.03
C PHE A 909 -5.28 42.87 -15.25
N ALA A 910 -5.03 41.89 -14.40
CA ALA A 910 -5.91 40.73 -14.27
C ALA A 910 -6.92 41.03 -13.16
N MET A 911 -8.19 41.15 -13.54
CA MET A 911 -9.31 41.24 -12.61
C MET A 911 -9.72 39.80 -12.27
N VAL A 912 -9.49 39.43 -11.02
CA VAL A 912 -9.88 38.14 -10.44
C VAL A 912 -11.22 38.33 -9.76
N THR A 913 -12.23 37.56 -10.16
CA THR A 913 -13.55 37.55 -9.53
C THR A 913 -13.63 36.34 -8.61
N PHE A 914 -13.91 36.59 -7.33
CA PHE A 914 -14.15 35.57 -6.29
C PHE A 914 -15.67 35.42 -6.07
N GLU A 915 -16.11 34.25 -5.58
CA GLU A 915 -17.54 33.88 -5.44
C GLU A 915 -18.35 34.81 -4.52
N ASP A 916 -17.70 35.56 -3.63
CA ASP A 916 -18.34 36.56 -2.75
C ASP A 916 -17.71 37.95 -2.98
N GLU A 917 -18.53 38.95 -3.32
CA GLU A 917 -18.16 40.25 -3.93
C GLU A 917 -16.93 41.00 -3.36
N GLU A 918 -15.92 41.25 -4.20
CA GLU A 918 -15.39 42.56 -4.65
C GLU A 918 -14.21 42.27 -5.61
N SER A 919 -14.14 42.96 -6.75
CA SER A 919 -13.06 42.73 -7.73
C SER A 919 -11.77 43.42 -7.28
N VAL A 920 -10.75 42.65 -6.86
CA VAL A 920 -9.47 43.21 -6.42
C VAL A 920 -8.48 43.29 -7.60
N PRO A 921 -7.99 44.49 -7.98
CA PRO A 921 -6.94 44.61 -8.99
C PRO A 921 -5.60 44.15 -8.41
N PHE A 922 -5.04 43.06 -8.95
CA PHE A 922 -3.72 42.57 -8.55
C PHE A 922 -2.64 43.09 -9.53
N ALA A 923 -1.54 43.63 -8.99
CA ALA A 923 -0.35 43.98 -9.77
C ALA A 923 0.42 42.70 -10.09
N VAL A 924 0.43 42.33 -11.37
CA VAL A 924 1.01 41.09 -11.89
C VAL A 924 2.51 41.28 -12.11
N GLU A 925 3.32 41.19 -11.05
CA GLU A 925 4.78 41.02 -11.18
C GLU A 925 5.26 39.61 -10.76
N THR A 926 4.42 38.81 -10.08
CA THR A 926 4.80 37.48 -9.55
C THR A 926 4.32 36.26 -10.36
N LEU A 927 3.61 36.44 -11.48
CA LEU A 927 2.92 35.34 -12.18
C LEU A 927 3.46 35.03 -13.59
N ASP A 928 4.71 35.37 -13.89
CA ASP A 928 5.28 35.04 -15.20
C ASP A 928 5.50 33.53 -15.33
N GLY A 929 4.92 32.92 -16.37
CA GLY A 929 5.01 31.48 -16.65
C GLY A 929 3.92 30.58 -16.04
N ILE A 930 2.96 31.13 -15.28
CA ILE A 930 1.82 30.34 -14.76
C ILE A 930 0.75 30.21 -15.85
N LYS A 931 0.37 28.97 -16.18
CA LYS A 931 -0.76 28.67 -17.06
C LYS A 931 -2.02 28.49 -16.21
N LEU A 932 -2.90 29.48 -16.23
CA LEU A 932 -4.27 29.32 -15.74
C LEU A 932 -5.14 28.79 -16.89
N PHE A 933 -5.77 27.63 -16.68
CA PHE A 933 -6.74 27.02 -17.59
C PHE A 933 -6.37 27.00 -19.09
N LYS A 934 -5.13 26.56 -19.40
CA LYS A 934 -4.61 26.36 -20.77
C LYS A 934 -4.35 27.62 -21.60
N ILE A 935 -4.39 28.82 -21.02
CA ILE A 935 -3.95 30.04 -21.70
C ILE A 935 -2.54 30.40 -21.21
N PRO A 936 -1.54 30.54 -22.10
CA PRO A 936 -0.19 30.94 -21.70
C PRO A 936 -0.15 32.44 -21.36
N LEU A 937 0.17 32.76 -20.10
CA LEU A 937 0.62 34.11 -19.74
C LEU A 937 2.05 34.27 -20.26
N THR A 938 2.25 35.22 -21.17
CA THR A 938 3.58 35.62 -21.64
C THR A 938 3.80 37.04 -21.14
N VAL A 939 4.64 37.24 -20.11
CA VAL A 939 5.10 38.58 -19.75
C VAL A 939 6.45 38.80 -20.43
N LYS A 940 6.62 39.94 -21.08
CA LYS A 940 7.94 40.37 -21.54
C LYS A 940 8.62 41.07 -20.37
N PRO A 941 9.93 40.85 -20.14
CA PRO A 941 10.63 41.50 -19.04
C PRO A 941 10.56 43.02 -19.20
N ARG A 942 10.31 43.68 -18.07
CA ARG A 942 10.39 45.13 -17.92
C ARG A 942 11.85 45.55 -18.09
N ASN A 943 12.24 45.96 -19.29
CA ASN A 943 13.45 46.78 -19.47
C ASN A 943 13.12 48.20 -18.96
N GLY A 944 13.85 48.62 -17.93
CA GLY A 944 13.80 49.99 -17.43
C GLY A 944 14.36 51.00 -18.43
N SER A 945 13.61 52.10 -18.57
CA SER A 945 14.04 53.48 -18.86
C SER A 945 15.06 53.79 -19.99
N LYS A 946 14.49 54.35 -21.07
CA LYS A 946 14.93 55.53 -21.87
C LYS A 946 16.43 55.89 -21.88
N HIS A 947 17.11 55.55 -22.97
CA HIS A 947 17.76 56.42 -23.98
C HIS A 947 18.24 55.43 -25.08
N ASP A 948 17.98 55.59 -26.37
CA ASP A 948 18.47 56.71 -27.16
C ASP A 948 17.69 56.86 -28.49
N ARG A 949 17.54 58.13 -28.91
CA ARG A 949 17.02 58.50 -30.22
C ARG A 949 18.11 58.27 -31.26
N ARG A 950 17.77 57.70 -32.42
CA ARG A 950 18.39 58.07 -33.71
C ARG A 950 17.51 57.65 -34.89
N ASN A 951 17.22 58.67 -35.71
CA ASN A 951 16.92 58.68 -37.15
C ASN A 951 15.72 57.85 -37.64
N SER A 952 14.58 58.47 -37.94
CA SER A 952 14.24 59.27 -39.14
C SER A 952 13.64 58.40 -40.26
N ASP A 953 12.55 58.95 -40.82
CA ASP A 953 11.98 58.66 -42.13
C ASP A 953 11.17 57.36 -42.30
N SER A 954 9.84 57.48 -42.27
CA SER A 954 9.06 57.68 -43.51
C SER A 954 7.54 57.43 -43.31
N VAL A 955 6.76 58.44 -43.69
CA VAL A 955 5.44 58.39 -44.37
C VAL A 955 4.34 57.51 -43.75
N ARG A 956 3.42 58.06 -42.93
CA ARG A 956 2.12 58.72 -43.26
C ARG A 956 1.14 57.92 -44.15
N ARG A 957 -0.07 57.76 -43.57
CA ARG A 957 -1.43 57.69 -44.19
C ARG A 957 -1.82 56.39 -44.90
N GLU A 958 -3.06 55.91 -44.88
CA GLU A 958 -4.34 56.29 -44.28
C GLU A 958 -5.27 55.06 -44.46
N SER A 959 -5.89 54.64 -43.36
CA SER A 959 -7.34 54.37 -43.25
C SER A 959 -8.20 54.30 -44.53
N TYR A 960 -9.04 53.26 -44.67
CA TYR A 960 -10.52 53.32 -44.56
C TYR A 960 -11.21 52.05 -45.07
N GLY A 961 -12.34 51.70 -44.43
CA GLY A 961 -13.48 50.99 -45.02
C GLY A 961 -13.37 49.45 -45.04
N SER A 962 -13.89 48.72 -44.05
CA SER A 962 -15.30 48.44 -43.76
C SER A 962 -16.01 47.53 -44.79
N SER A 963 -16.63 46.48 -44.22
CA SER A 963 -17.83 45.77 -44.63
C SER A 963 -17.72 44.51 -45.51
N HIS A 964 -18.05 43.40 -44.83
CA HIS A 964 -19.09 42.43 -45.17
C HIS A 964 -18.77 41.17 -46.01
N SER A 965 -19.25 40.06 -45.41
CA SER A 965 -19.83 38.84 -46.00
C SER A 965 -18.95 37.88 -46.82
N SER A 966 -18.52 36.82 -46.14
CA SER A 966 -18.73 35.38 -46.43
C SER A 966 -19.82 35.02 -47.46
N PRO A 967 -19.92 33.80 -48.06
CA PRO A 967 -18.96 32.69 -48.24
C PRO A 967 -18.98 32.05 -49.67
N TYR A 968 -18.21 30.95 -49.82
CA TYR A 968 -18.41 29.81 -50.73
C TYR A 968 -17.78 29.75 -52.15
N SER A 969 -17.32 28.52 -52.42
CA SER A 969 -17.15 27.79 -53.69
C SER A 969 -16.07 28.28 -54.66
N GLU A 970 -14.95 27.56 -54.76
CA GLU A 970 -14.70 26.38 -55.61
C GLU A 970 -14.05 26.75 -56.95
N SER A 971 -13.02 25.96 -57.28
CA SER A 971 -12.55 25.66 -58.64
C SER A 971 -11.77 26.79 -59.35
N ARG A 972 -10.80 26.56 -60.21
CA ARG A 972 -10.09 25.37 -60.70
C ARG A 972 -8.98 25.94 -61.61
N LYS A 973 -7.85 25.23 -61.68
CA LYS A 973 -7.03 24.99 -62.88
C LYS A 973 -6.28 26.20 -63.48
N ARG A 974 -4.93 26.12 -63.51
CA ARG A 974 -4.09 25.72 -64.68
C ARG A 974 -3.41 26.99 -65.24
N ASP A 975 -2.17 27.04 -65.73
CA ASP A 975 -1.29 26.10 -66.43
C ASP A 975 0.18 26.60 -66.37
N HIS A 976 1.08 25.80 -66.98
CA HIS A 976 2.46 26.05 -67.49
C HIS A 976 3.62 25.57 -66.60
N MET A 977 4.20 24.38 -66.87
CA MET A 977 5.22 24.03 -67.91
C MET A 977 6.54 24.81 -67.75
N GLY A 978 7.75 24.24 -67.70
CA GLY A 978 8.30 22.86 -67.78
C GLY A 978 9.63 22.83 -66.98
N ARG A 979 10.49 21.81 -66.92
CA ARG A 979 10.87 20.73 -67.84
C ARG A 979 11.79 19.75 -67.05
N THR A 980 11.57 18.43 -67.18
CA THR A 980 12.54 17.30 -67.37
C THR A 980 13.71 17.10 -66.38
N MET A 981 14.13 15.92 -65.90
CA MET A 981 13.98 14.46 -66.18
C MET A 981 14.14 13.70 -64.82
N SER A 982 13.93 12.40 -64.58
CA SER A 982 13.84 11.19 -65.42
C SER A 982 13.27 10.01 -64.58
N TYR A 983 12.52 9.12 -65.26
CA TYR A 983 12.26 7.68 -65.01
C TYR A 983 11.59 7.25 -63.69
N ASP A 984 10.29 6.88 -63.71
CA ASP A 984 9.71 5.57 -64.13
C ASP A 984 10.02 4.45 -63.12
N GLU A 985 9.11 3.59 -62.67
CA GLU A 985 7.74 3.29 -63.08
C GLU A 985 7.16 2.35 -62.00
N ARG A 986 5.87 2.57 -61.64
CA ARG A 986 4.79 1.56 -61.66
C ARG A 986 4.90 0.30 -60.75
N LEU A 987 3.83 -0.29 -60.22
CA LEU A 987 2.40 -0.21 -60.53
C LEU A 987 1.61 -0.94 -59.42
N ASN A 988 0.49 -0.31 -59.02
CA ASN A 988 -0.86 -0.89 -58.90
C ASN A 988 -1.20 -1.95 -57.82
N ARG A 989 -2.19 -1.61 -56.95
CA ARG A 989 -3.66 -1.86 -57.06
C ARG A 989 -4.03 -3.20 -56.40
N SER A 990 -5.15 -3.42 -55.73
CA SER A 990 -6.37 -2.67 -55.39
C SER A 990 -7.30 -3.66 -54.65
N TYR A 991 -8.39 -3.17 -54.03
CA TYR A 991 -9.55 -3.91 -53.51
C TYR A 991 -9.33 -4.72 -52.22
N SER A 992 -10.30 -4.99 -51.35
CA SER A 992 -11.56 -4.40 -50.87
C SER A 992 -12.17 -5.47 -49.94
N ALA A 993 -12.93 -5.04 -48.93
CA ALA A 993 -14.03 -5.78 -48.29
C ALA A 993 -13.75 -6.85 -47.21
N SER A 994 -14.31 -6.53 -46.02
CA SER A 994 -15.19 -7.34 -45.16
C SER A 994 -14.74 -8.62 -44.44
N ARG A 995 -14.91 -8.55 -43.10
CA ARG A 995 -15.43 -9.55 -42.14
C ARG A 995 -14.87 -10.99 -42.16
N SER A 996 -14.24 -11.39 -41.07
CA SER A 996 -14.75 -12.40 -40.09
C SER A 996 -13.65 -12.83 -39.12
N GLU A 997 -14.08 -13.25 -37.93
CA GLU A 997 -13.28 -13.70 -36.80
C GLU A 997 -12.47 -14.97 -37.12
N THR A 998 -11.27 -15.10 -36.53
CA THR A 998 -10.78 -16.35 -35.92
C THR A 998 -9.50 -16.07 -35.11
N ASN A 999 -9.51 -16.55 -33.87
CA ASN A 999 -8.37 -16.62 -32.97
C ASN A 999 -7.23 -17.47 -33.57
N LEU A 1000 -6.01 -16.95 -33.61
CA LEU A 1000 -4.77 -17.74 -33.59
C LEU A 1000 -3.71 -16.99 -32.79
N MET A 1001 -3.18 -17.69 -31.78
CA MET A 1001 -2.11 -17.24 -30.90
C MET A 1001 -0.86 -16.83 -31.70
N PHE A 1002 -0.26 -15.70 -31.36
CA PHE A 1002 1.11 -15.36 -31.76
C PHE A 1002 1.97 -15.11 -30.53
N THR A 1003 2.95 -16.01 -30.35
CA THR A 1003 4.14 -15.84 -29.53
C THR A 1003 5.04 -14.75 -30.13
N PRO A 1004 5.68 -13.89 -29.32
CA PRO A 1004 6.66 -12.94 -29.83
C PRO A 1004 8.00 -13.64 -30.17
N PRO A 1005 8.76 -13.16 -31.17
CA PRO A 1005 9.99 -13.81 -31.63
C PRO A 1005 11.15 -13.57 -30.66
N VAL A 1006 11.97 -14.61 -30.49
CA VAL A 1006 13.23 -14.63 -29.73
C VAL A 1006 14.31 -13.83 -30.49
N PRO A 1007 15.06 -12.92 -29.85
CA PRO A 1007 16.18 -12.22 -30.50
C PRO A 1007 17.39 -13.16 -30.70
N PRO A 1008 18.20 -12.97 -31.76
CA PRO A 1008 19.33 -13.85 -32.06
C PRO A 1008 20.48 -13.67 -31.03
N PRO A 1009 21.28 -14.73 -30.80
CA PRO A 1009 22.39 -14.69 -29.84
C PRO A 1009 23.58 -13.86 -30.36
N PRO A 1010 24.38 -13.24 -29.48
CA PRO A 1010 25.56 -12.47 -29.85
C PRO A 1010 26.71 -13.37 -30.36
N PRO A 1011 27.60 -12.85 -31.22
CA PRO A 1011 28.70 -13.62 -31.80
C PRO A 1011 29.79 -13.94 -30.76
N PRO A 1012 30.53 -15.05 -30.96
CA PRO A 1012 31.58 -15.49 -30.04
C PRO A 1012 32.84 -14.61 -30.13
N PRO A 1013 33.62 -14.49 -29.03
CA PRO A 1013 34.87 -13.72 -29.02
C PRO A 1013 36.00 -14.42 -29.79
N PRO A 1014 36.99 -13.66 -30.29
CA PRO A 1014 38.08 -14.20 -31.10
C PRO A 1014 39.10 -15.01 -30.27
N PRO A 1015 39.84 -15.95 -30.91
CA PRO A 1015 40.76 -16.85 -30.22
C PRO A 1015 42.08 -16.16 -29.84
N LEU A 1016 42.61 -16.50 -28.66
CA LEU A 1016 43.94 -16.12 -28.20
C LEU A 1016 45.04 -16.91 -28.95
N PRO A 1017 46.22 -16.32 -29.20
CA PRO A 1017 47.33 -16.99 -29.89
C PRO A 1017 48.13 -17.93 -28.97
N PRO A 1018 48.85 -18.93 -29.53
CA PRO A 1018 49.58 -19.94 -28.75
C PRO A 1018 51.05 -19.57 -28.44
N HIS A 1019 51.57 -20.25 -27.42
CA HIS A 1019 52.88 -20.17 -26.74
C HIS A 1019 54.16 -20.11 -27.61
N SER A 1020 55.25 -19.53 -27.07
CA SER A 1020 56.58 -20.20 -26.97
C SER A 1020 57.64 -19.37 -26.23
N ASP A 1021 58.26 -20.04 -25.25
CA ASP A 1021 59.69 -20.11 -24.85
C ASP A 1021 60.63 -18.90 -25.00
N SER A 1022 61.36 -18.54 -23.93
CA SER A 1022 62.79 -18.91 -23.74
C SER A 1022 63.54 -18.04 -22.71
N TYR A 1023 64.39 -18.73 -21.94
CA TYR A 1023 65.49 -18.31 -21.02
C TYR A 1023 66.48 -17.25 -21.59
N PRO A 1024 67.48 -16.65 -20.86
CA PRO A 1024 68.23 -17.25 -19.73
C PRO A 1024 68.73 -16.35 -18.58
N SER A 1025 69.28 -17.08 -17.60
CA SER A 1025 69.98 -16.76 -16.35
C SER A 1025 71.29 -15.97 -16.43
N LEU A 1026 71.57 -15.21 -15.35
CA LEU A 1026 72.91 -14.81 -14.83
C LEU A 1026 72.85 -14.93 -13.29
N LYS A 1027 73.38 -16.00 -12.68
CA LYS A 1027 74.72 -16.18 -12.08
C LYS A 1027 75.06 -15.30 -10.85
N THR A 1028 75.09 -16.00 -9.70
CA THR A 1028 76.15 -16.07 -8.66
C THR A 1028 76.50 -14.84 -7.80
N ARG A 1029 76.47 -14.98 -6.45
CA ARG A 1029 77.66 -15.28 -5.59
C ARG A 1029 77.39 -15.22 -4.06
N SER A 1030 78.17 -16.04 -3.33
CA SER A 1030 78.74 -15.90 -1.96
C SER A 1030 77.81 -15.72 -0.74
N SER A 1031 77.67 -16.65 0.21
CA SER A 1031 78.60 -17.16 1.25
C SER A 1031 78.86 -16.21 2.44
N MET A 1032 78.24 -16.51 3.61
CA MET A 1032 78.75 -16.59 5.03
C MET A 1032 79.69 -15.46 5.60
N PRO A 1033 79.97 -15.34 6.93
CA PRO A 1033 79.35 -15.87 8.18
C PRO A 1033 79.34 -14.89 9.41
N ASN A 1034 78.87 -15.39 10.58
CA ASN A 1034 79.31 -15.15 11.97
C ASN A 1034 79.27 -13.74 12.64
N ASP A 1035 78.61 -13.61 13.81
CA ASP A 1035 79.25 -13.69 15.17
C ASP A 1035 78.30 -13.30 16.34
N LYS A 1036 78.15 -14.21 17.30
CA LYS A 1036 78.34 -14.07 18.79
C LYS A 1036 77.68 -12.91 19.59
N TYR A 1037 77.00 -13.24 20.69
CA TYR A 1037 77.56 -13.29 22.07
C TYR A 1037 76.51 -13.58 23.16
N ASN A 1038 77.04 -14.09 24.28
CA ASN A 1038 76.44 -14.67 25.47
C ASN A 1038 75.56 -13.77 26.38
N THR A 1039 74.73 -14.46 27.16
CA THR A 1039 74.10 -14.13 28.46
C THR A 1039 75.04 -13.53 29.53
N PRO A 1040 74.50 -12.98 30.63
CA PRO A 1040 74.55 -13.75 31.90
C PRO A 1040 73.34 -13.64 32.85
N LYS A 1041 73.36 -14.58 33.80
CA LYS A 1041 72.48 -14.94 34.94
C LYS A 1041 72.36 -13.87 36.04
N SER A 1042 71.28 -13.89 36.85
CA SER A 1042 71.27 -14.50 38.21
C SER A 1042 69.97 -14.31 39.01
N SER A 1043 69.66 -15.35 39.78
CA SER A 1043 68.75 -15.54 40.92
C SER A 1043 68.68 -14.42 41.98
N TYR A 1044 67.56 -14.30 42.72
CA TYR A 1044 67.51 -14.45 44.19
C TYR A 1044 66.07 -14.40 44.76
N THR A 1045 65.85 -15.19 45.80
CA THR A 1045 64.65 -15.37 46.64
C THR A 1045 64.51 -14.30 47.73
N GLY A 1046 63.28 -13.97 48.18
CA GLY A 1046 63.07 -13.56 49.59
C GLY A 1046 61.90 -12.60 49.93
N ARG A 1047 60.95 -13.12 50.72
CA ARG A 1047 60.22 -12.52 51.87
C ARG A 1047 59.38 -11.22 51.74
N LEU A 1048 58.11 -11.36 52.14
CA LEU A 1048 57.15 -10.40 52.77
C LEU A 1048 57.72 -9.69 54.03
N PRO A 1049 57.00 -8.84 54.84
CA PRO A 1049 55.66 -8.21 54.75
C PRO A 1049 55.59 -6.72 55.25
N GLY A 1050 54.37 -6.14 55.29
CA GLY A 1050 53.95 -5.09 56.24
C GLY A 1050 53.76 -3.71 55.60
N GLY A 1051 52.66 -2.97 55.78
CA GLY A 1051 51.60 -3.00 56.79
C GLY A 1051 51.53 -1.63 57.47
N ASP A 1052 50.37 -0.95 57.41
CA ASP A 1052 49.84 0.02 58.39
C ASP A 1052 48.73 0.89 57.75
N GLN A 1053 47.64 1.34 58.38
CA GLN A 1053 46.97 1.12 59.67
C GLN A 1053 45.76 2.10 59.66
N ARG A 1054 44.51 1.74 59.99
CA ARG A 1054 43.78 2.03 61.27
C ARG A 1054 42.27 1.81 61.02
N ARG A 1055 41.58 0.95 61.79
CA ARG A 1055 40.76 1.22 63.02
C ARG A 1055 39.54 2.13 62.78
N THR A 1056 38.30 1.93 63.26
CA THR A 1056 37.52 0.89 64.00
C THR A 1056 36.12 1.52 64.22
N PHE A 1057 35.00 0.78 63.96
CA PHE A 1057 33.69 0.70 64.68
C PHE A 1057 32.87 1.99 65.06
N PRO A 1058 31.58 1.94 65.52
CA PRO A 1058 30.57 0.85 65.63
C PRO A 1058 29.07 1.20 65.30
N SER A 1059 28.19 0.17 65.39
CA SER A 1059 26.81 0.12 65.97
C SER A 1059 25.69 1.07 65.45
N LYS A 1060 24.62 0.57 64.80
CA LYS A 1060 23.28 0.11 65.33
C LYS A 1060 22.37 1.25 65.89
N PRO A 1061 21.04 1.07 66.05
CA PRO A 1061 20.00 0.32 65.29
C PRO A 1061 18.64 1.11 65.23
N SER A 1062 17.53 0.39 64.98
CA SER A 1062 16.11 0.72 65.29
C SER A 1062 15.35 1.51 64.22
N ASP A 1063 14.06 1.30 63.94
CA ASP A 1063 13.12 0.19 64.11
C ASP A 1063 11.82 0.62 63.40
N THR A 1064 11.05 -0.36 62.94
CA THR A 1064 9.58 -0.37 62.86
C THR A 1064 8.74 0.46 61.85
N ARG A 1065 7.80 -0.31 61.25
CA ARG A 1065 6.39 -0.04 60.85
C ARG A 1065 6.16 0.62 59.49
N VAL A 1066 5.61 -0.08 58.48
CA VAL A 1066 4.25 -0.64 58.28
C VAL A 1066 3.19 0.43 57.97
N PHE A 1067 2.47 0.18 56.86
CA PHE A 1067 1.19 0.70 56.30
C PHE A 1067 1.39 1.26 54.88
N GLU A 1068 1.04 0.47 53.85
CA GLU A 1068 -0.28 0.34 53.17
C GLU A 1068 -0.54 1.43 52.11
N ASP A 1069 -0.80 0.92 50.90
CA ASP A 1069 -1.72 1.38 49.86
C ASP A 1069 -1.80 2.85 49.45
N SER A 1070 -1.45 3.10 48.19
CA SER A 1070 -2.38 3.62 47.17
C SER A 1070 -1.87 3.40 45.74
#